data_AF-A0A3A8QAU7-F1
#
_entry.id   AF-A0A3A8QAU7-F1
#
_cell.length_a   1.000
_cell.length_b   1.000
_cell.length_c   1.000
_cell.angle_alpha   90.00
_cell.angle_beta   90.00
_cell.angle_gamma   90.00
#
_symmetry.space_group_name_H-M   'P 1'
#
loop_
_entity.id
_entity.type
_entity.pdbx_description
1 polymer ?
#
loop_
_entity_poly.entity_id
_entity_poly.type
_entity_poly.pdbx_seq_one_letter_code
_entity_poly.pdbx_strand_id
1 'polypeptide(L)'
;MLGALLLSLSSPWMAACSSGTEAPGPSAPAEQTQSQVTLSMGSGDFSQASVEKGRVAALIAHTDVVRLRITVFEPGKESEPIFVNFDMGKDGSGKWTGKIPFLPKNLPLTLQAHGFSDAGAVTEIYNGSLNVTLTQDNVTLTIPLRPVTDGAAIQLPRIERINIPRAFASGQSGNITFAVAAALGEALHYEITPAPGTNGSFAPLSGDITLLGTSGAFVSQYTPPENVPEQTTYSHKVTVRNRAGHSVSTTFTTTVRPNESSSGVVDTTVKVLFNPVIQGLDGFRVRNEVGEMTTNVIFTAKVSDDGPQNALTYAWGFTPTGATSPLPVFTGNTNPSTLQNYNEDVQGTLSLAVTDGDNGTTTLTYPVTAKQFPNEPLAEGALAGVNQLRAGENHTCALLNDGTLHCWGYNVSGQLGLGDNRDVGDDEKPSARPAVKLLGEGSKIALGQNHTCALLKTGMVRCWGENGLGQLGYGHTDDVGNDDDLTLQGYVNLGGLAVKIAAGGNHTCALMKDTGKVRCWGSGAQGQLGYGSAENVGDAKQPVEKGDVNLGADTVVKDITAGYAHTCALLSTGRLLCWGHNAAGQLGNGNLNPVGISGDPGLQPPLNAGDVVQVAAGSYSTCVLFKSGAQTGGVKCWGNNSSGQLGQGDASGNYRSSGCFVGNNAGCFYRMASEAVSVNLGGVLPLQIATGADHACALLATGSVRCWGYNGYGQLGLGNTTPTSAPSQAVDLNGATAYQITAGGNHTCALLSTGAARCWGRGSFGQLGYASKNNVGATNSASSGGNIEITLPTAP
;
A
#
# COMPACT_ATOMS: atom_id res chain seq x y z
N MET A 1 -12.91 53.74 -46.24
CA MET A 1 -14.07 53.68 -45.33
C MET A 1 -13.59 52.96 -44.07
N LEU A 2 -12.87 53.63 -43.15
CA LEU A 2 -13.38 54.39 -41.98
C LEU A 2 -14.48 53.60 -41.24
N GLY A 3 -14.38 53.26 -39.95
CA GLY A 3 -13.40 53.60 -38.91
C GLY A 3 -13.77 52.90 -37.59
N ALA A 4 -12.84 52.93 -36.65
CA ALA A 4 -12.92 52.39 -35.29
C ALA A 4 -13.70 53.29 -34.31
N LEU A 5 -13.76 52.84 -33.03
CA LEU A 5 -14.13 53.47 -31.74
C LEU A 5 -15.47 52.96 -31.16
N LEU A 6 -15.50 52.25 -30.01
CA LEU A 6 -15.19 52.58 -28.59
C LEU A 6 -16.36 53.24 -27.83
N LEU A 7 -16.62 52.66 -26.64
CA LEU A 7 -17.18 53.28 -25.42
C LEU A 7 -18.68 53.66 -25.49
N SER A 8 -19.52 53.54 -24.45
CA SER A 8 -19.40 53.24 -23.02
C SER A 8 -20.80 53.37 -22.38
N LEU A 9 -20.97 52.89 -21.13
CA LEU A 9 -21.89 53.40 -20.08
C LEU A 9 -23.42 53.37 -20.39
N SER A 10 -24.30 52.80 -19.59
CA SER A 10 -24.54 53.11 -18.18
C SER A 10 -25.85 52.43 -17.75
N SER A 11 -25.90 51.96 -16.50
CA SER A 11 -27.15 51.61 -15.79
C SER A 11 -27.96 52.87 -15.44
N PRO A 12 -29.26 52.72 -15.13
CA PRO A 12 -29.67 53.01 -13.76
C PRO A 12 -30.70 52.04 -13.15
N TRP A 13 -30.71 52.03 -11.82
CA TRP A 13 -31.51 51.23 -10.88
C TRP A 13 -32.93 51.77 -10.61
N MET A 14 -33.84 50.85 -10.22
CA MET A 14 -34.63 50.78 -8.95
C MET A 14 -36.01 50.09 -9.19
N ALA A 15 -36.25 48.88 -8.67
CA ALA A 15 -36.94 48.50 -7.41
C ALA A 15 -38.39 48.00 -7.69
N ALA A 16 -38.99 46.95 -7.09
CA ALA A 16 -38.66 45.97 -6.06
C ALA A 16 -39.69 44.78 -6.05
N CYS A 17 -39.38 43.73 -5.27
CA CYS A 17 -40.24 42.63 -4.73
C CYS A 17 -40.50 41.39 -5.64
N SER A 18 -40.41 40.11 -5.24
CA SER A 18 -40.24 39.46 -3.92
C SER A 18 -39.78 37.98 -4.05
N SER A 19 -39.03 37.52 -3.03
CA SER A 19 -38.96 36.16 -2.42
C SER A 19 -38.69 34.89 -3.25
N GLY A 20 -37.59 34.19 -2.91
CA GLY A 20 -37.46 32.74 -3.12
C GLY A 20 -36.03 32.19 -3.10
N THR A 21 -35.53 31.84 -1.90
CA THR A 21 -34.45 30.86 -1.59
C THR A 21 -33.37 30.61 -2.65
N GLU A 22 -32.25 31.33 -2.58
CA GLU A 22 -31.00 30.93 -3.23
C GLU A 22 -30.33 29.78 -2.47
N ALA A 23 -29.96 28.74 -3.21
CA ALA A 23 -29.01 27.73 -2.76
C ALA A 23 -27.67 28.39 -2.39
N PRO A 24 -26.91 27.88 -1.41
CA PRO A 24 -25.56 28.37 -1.19
C PRO A 24 -24.77 28.14 -2.47
N GLY A 25 -24.14 29.21 -3.00
CA GLY A 25 -23.18 29.11 -4.09
C GLY A 25 -22.06 28.11 -3.76
N PRO A 26 -21.33 27.62 -4.77
CA PRO A 26 -20.32 26.58 -4.58
C PRO A 26 -19.34 27.01 -3.48
N SER A 27 -19.33 26.26 -2.37
CA SER A 27 -18.36 26.40 -1.30
C SER A 27 -16.96 26.33 -1.90
N ALA A 28 -16.07 27.21 -1.44
CA ALA A 28 -14.65 27.19 -1.81
C ALA A 28 -14.09 25.75 -1.70
N PRO A 29 -13.22 25.31 -2.63
CA PRO A 29 -12.70 23.95 -2.60
C PRO A 29 -12.08 23.65 -1.24
N ALA A 30 -12.39 22.49 -0.66
CA ALA A 30 -11.74 22.01 0.55
C ALA A 30 -10.22 22.12 0.39
N GLU A 31 -9.54 22.67 1.41
CA GLU A 31 -8.09 22.77 1.43
C GLU A 31 -7.50 21.36 1.19
N GLN A 32 -6.80 21.18 0.07
CA GLN A 32 -6.20 19.90 -0.27
C GLN A 32 -5.13 19.57 0.78
N THR A 33 -5.26 18.44 1.49
CA THR A 33 -4.34 18.00 2.56
C THR A 33 -3.11 17.27 2.05
N GLN A 34 -3.02 17.08 0.74
CA GLN A 34 -1.91 16.42 0.06
C GLN A 34 -1.51 17.28 -1.13
N SER A 35 -0.23 17.24 -1.48
CA SER A 35 0.34 17.97 -2.59
C SER A 35 0.94 17.00 -3.59
N GLN A 36 0.83 17.34 -4.86
CA GLN A 36 1.63 16.72 -5.91
C GLN A 36 3.00 17.41 -5.95
N VAL A 37 4.07 16.62 -5.92
CA VAL A 37 5.43 17.12 -6.06
C VAL A 37 5.98 16.72 -7.41
N THR A 38 6.52 17.70 -8.13
CA THR A 38 7.35 17.48 -9.32
C THR A 38 8.82 17.59 -8.92
N LEU A 39 9.57 16.51 -9.03
CA LEU A 39 11.01 16.54 -8.86
C LEU A 39 11.68 16.84 -10.18
N SER A 40 12.69 17.71 -10.18
CA SER A 40 13.38 18.13 -11.39
C SER A 40 14.85 18.44 -11.11
N MET A 41 15.76 17.57 -11.56
CA MET A 41 17.21 17.67 -11.31
C MET A 41 18.02 17.61 -12.61
N GLY A 42 18.78 18.68 -12.89
CA GLY A 42 19.70 18.80 -14.02
C GLY A 42 21.15 18.64 -13.61
N SER A 43 22.08 18.75 -14.57
CA SER A 43 23.52 18.57 -14.32
C SER A 43 24.09 19.48 -13.23
N GLY A 44 23.54 20.69 -13.06
CA GLY A 44 23.95 21.65 -12.02
C GLY A 44 23.51 21.28 -10.59
N ASP A 45 22.62 20.30 -10.43
CA ASP A 45 22.10 19.86 -9.13
C ASP A 45 22.93 18.70 -8.54
N PHE A 46 23.89 18.17 -9.31
CA PHE A 46 24.88 17.19 -8.87
C PHE A 46 26.15 17.93 -8.43
N SER A 47 26.54 17.80 -7.16
CA SER A 47 27.81 18.35 -6.70
C SER A 47 28.98 17.63 -7.39
N GLN A 48 30.01 18.40 -7.73
CA GLN A 48 31.29 17.82 -8.11
C GLN A 48 32.03 17.38 -6.84
N ALA A 49 32.69 16.21 -6.89
CA ALA A 49 33.55 15.76 -5.80
C ALA A 49 34.61 16.84 -5.52
N SER A 50 34.54 17.47 -4.34
CA SER A 50 35.57 18.42 -3.93
C SER A 50 36.84 17.64 -3.58
N VAL A 51 37.94 17.98 -4.23
CA VAL A 51 39.27 17.56 -3.80
C VAL A 51 39.64 18.41 -2.57
N GLU A 52 39.11 18.03 -1.40
CA GLU A 52 39.64 18.55 -0.15
C GLU A 52 40.98 17.85 0.15
N LYS A 53 41.98 18.64 0.57
CA LYS A 53 43.35 18.18 0.79
C LYS A 53 43.38 16.90 1.63
N GLY A 54 43.72 15.79 0.99
CA GLY A 54 44.01 14.50 1.63
C GLY A 54 43.16 13.31 1.21
N ARG A 55 42.20 13.44 0.29
CA ARG A 55 41.34 12.32 -0.15
C ARG A 55 41.13 12.34 -1.67
N VAL A 56 41.23 11.18 -2.31
CA VAL A 56 40.88 10.97 -3.72
C VAL A 56 39.65 10.07 -3.75
N ALA A 57 38.45 10.65 -3.88
CA ALA A 57 37.30 9.91 -4.38
C ALA A 57 37.44 9.80 -5.90
N ALA A 58 37.04 8.67 -6.49
CA ALA A 58 36.98 8.55 -7.94
C ALA A 58 36.13 9.70 -8.51
N LEU A 59 36.54 10.27 -9.64
CA LEU A 59 35.79 11.29 -10.37
C LEU A 59 34.54 10.64 -10.97
N ILE A 60 33.49 10.49 -10.17
CA ILE A 60 32.18 10.03 -10.64
C ILE A 60 31.47 11.24 -11.26
N ALA A 61 31.04 11.12 -12.52
CA ALA A 61 30.31 12.16 -13.22
C ALA A 61 28.79 11.97 -13.13
N HIS A 62 28.02 13.05 -13.18
CA HIS A 62 26.54 12.96 -13.21
C HIS A 62 26.00 12.14 -14.39
N THR A 63 26.74 12.08 -15.51
CA THR A 63 26.41 11.27 -16.68
C THR A 63 26.47 9.77 -16.40
N ASP A 64 27.19 9.37 -15.36
CA ASP A 64 27.31 7.97 -14.96
C ASP A 64 26.04 7.49 -14.26
N VAL A 65 25.13 8.39 -13.85
CA VAL A 65 23.83 8.01 -13.29
C VAL A 65 22.92 7.54 -14.43
N VAL A 66 22.69 6.23 -14.43
CA VAL A 66 21.82 5.53 -15.39
C VAL A 66 20.39 5.43 -14.85
N ARG A 67 20.21 5.42 -13.52
CA ARG A 67 18.91 5.32 -12.85
C ARG A 67 18.88 6.18 -11.59
N LEU A 68 17.78 6.87 -11.33
CA LEU A 68 17.61 7.75 -10.15
C LEU A 68 16.29 7.43 -9.45
N ARG A 69 16.37 6.92 -8.22
CA ARG A 69 15.22 6.52 -7.40
C ARG A 69 14.97 7.48 -6.27
N ILE A 70 13.71 7.68 -5.94
CA ILE A 70 13.26 8.51 -4.84
C ILE A 70 12.53 7.64 -3.83
N THR A 71 12.96 7.72 -2.59
CA THR A 71 12.25 7.20 -1.43
C THR A 71 11.79 8.40 -0.62
N VAL A 72 10.53 8.39 -0.19
CA VAL A 72 9.95 9.45 0.64
C VAL A 72 9.47 8.83 1.94
N PHE A 73 9.88 9.43 3.04
CA PHE A 73 9.48 9.04 4.38
C PHE A 73 9.28 10.28 5.24
N GLU A 74 8.59 10.12 6.35
CA GLU A 74 8.67 11.12 7.41
C GLU A 74 10.06 11.00 8.08
N PRO A 75 10.73 12.12 8.40
CA PRO A 75 12.02 12.06 9.09
C PRO A 75 11.96 11.14 10.33
N GLY A 76 12.84 10.13 10.40
CA GLY A 76 12.85 9.13 11.49
C GLY A 76 11.92 7.93 11.31
N LYS A 77 11.28 7.77 10.14
CA LYS A 77 10.47 6.59 9.75
C LYS A 77 11.03 5.91 8.50
N GLU A 78 12.34 5.72 8.44
CA GLU A 78 13.01 5.16 7.25
C GLU A 78 12.57 3.72 6.93
N SER A 79 12.11 2.95 7.93
CA SER A 79 11.57 1.58 7.74
C SER A 79 10.11 1.54 7.31
N GLU A 80 9.40 2.68 7.36
CA GLU A 80 8.00 2.83 6.95
C GLU A 80 7.87 3.93 5.89
N PRO A 81 8.56 3.78 4.75
CA PRO A 81 8.54 4.77 3.71
C PRO A 81 7.14 4.97 3.14
N ILE A 82 6.73 6.24 3.01
CA ILE A 82 5.49 6.64 2.35
C ILE A 82 5.55 6.28 0.86
N PHE A 83 6.74 6.46 0.27
CA PHE A 83 7.09 6.06 -1.10
C PHE A 83 8.45 5.39 -1.11
N VAL A 84 8.60 4.31 -1.88
CA VAL A 84 9.86 3.59 -2.05
C VAL A 84 10.17 3.48 -3.52
N ASN A 85 11.46 3.62 -3.87
CA ASN A 85 11.99 3.28 -5.18
C ASN A 85 11.19 3.92 -6.34
N PHE A 86 10.68 5.14 -6.15
CA PHE A 86 10.04 5.90 -7.22
C PHE A 86 11.10 6.36 -8.21
N ASP A 87 11.19 5.70 -9.35
CA ASP A 87 12.16 6.05 -10.38
C ASP A 87 11.80 7.37 -11.08
N MET A 88 12.83 8.12 -11.42
CA MET A 88 12.73 9.36 -12.18
C MET A 88 12.90 9.05 -13.67
N GLY A 89 12.15 9.71 -14.54
CA GLY A 89 12.39 9.69 -16.00
C GLY A 89 13.35 10.81 -16.41
N LYS A 90 13.90 10.77 -17.64
CA LYS A 90 14.59 11.92 -18.24
C LYS A 90 13.65 12.65 -19.19
N ASP A 91 13.66 13.98 -19.16
CA ASP A 91 12.97 14.78 -20.18
C ASP A 91 13.81 14.91 -21.47
N GLY A 92 13.25 15.56 -22.50
CA GLY A 92 13.92 15.75 -23.80
C GLY A 92 15.21 16.59 -23.75
N SER A 93 15.52 17.22 -22.61
CA SER A 93 16.77 17.95 -22.37
C SER A 93 17.79 17.14 -21.57
N GLY A 94 17.45 15.91 -21.16
CA GLY A 94 18.28 15.03 -20.34
C GLY A 94 18.16 15.28 -18.83
N LYS A 95 17.23 16.14 -18.39
CA LYS A 95 16.98 16.43 -16.97
C LYS A 95 16.17 15.30 -16.34
N TRP A 96 16.53 14.87 -15.13
CA TRP A 96 15.71 13.93 -14.38
C TRP A 96 14.44 14.61 -13.91
N THR A 97 13.28 14.06 -14.25
CA THR A 97 11.96 14.55 -13.83
C THR A 97 11.05 13.41 -13.36
N GLY A 98 10.21 13.68 -12.36
CA GLY A 98 9.27 12.70 -11.83
C GLY A 98 8.15 13.38 -11.05
N LYS A 99 6.92 12.87 -11.16
CA LYS A 99 5.78 13.39 -10.40
C LYS A 99 5.39 12.37 -9.33
N ILE A 100 5.55 12.75 -8.08
CA ILE A 100 5.09 11.99 -6.92
C ILE A 100 3.77 12.58 -6.47
N PRO A 101 2.64 11.91 -6.72
CA PRO A 101 1.34 12.39 -6.29
C PRO A 101 1.11 12.10 -4.80
N PHE A 102 0.27 12.91 -4.15
CA PHE A 102 -0.24 12.66 -2.79
C PHE A 102 0.77 12.61 -1.65
N LEU A 103 1.81 13.45 -1.72
CA LEU A 103 2.65 13.66 -0.56
C LEU A 103 1.90 14.52 0.48
N PRO A 104 1.92 14.16 1.78
CA PRO A 104 1.21 14.91 2.81
C PRO A 104 1.62 16.39 2.82
N LYS A 105 0.63 17.30 2.81
CA LYS A 105 0.90 18.71 3.07
C LYS A 105 1.07 18.95 4.56
N ASN A 106 1.84 19.98 4.87
CA ASN A 106 2.09 20.45 6.23
C ASN A 106 2.74 19.38 7.14
N LEU A 107 3.23 18.28 6.56
CA LEU A 107 4.04 17.28 7.21
C LEU A 107 5.49 17.45 6.80
N PRO A 108 6.47 17.36 7.72
CA PRO A 108 7.87 17.24 7.36
C PRO A 108 8.09 15.93 6.61
N LEU A 109 8.64 16.03 5.41
CA LEU A 109 8.97 14.89 4.56
C LEU A 109 10.46 14.93 4.26
N THR A 110 11.07 13.76 4.25
CA THR A 110 12.42 13.54 3.71
C THR A 110 12.28 12.86 2.37
N LEU A 111 12.66 13.56 1.31
CA LEU A 111 12.80 12.97 -0.02
C LEU A 111 14.25 12.58 -0.20
N GLN A 112 14.51 11.28 -0.18
CA GLN A 112 15.83 10.73 -0.39
C GLN A 112 15.97 10.26 -1.83
N ALA A 113 16.98 10.77 -2.52
CA ALA A 113 17.30 10.41 -3.88
C ALA A 113 18.54 9.51 -3.90
N HIS A 114 18.48 8.43 -4.69
CA HIS A 114 19.52 7.43 -4.85
C HIS A 114 19.82 7.28 -6.35
N GLY A 115 21.03 7.62 -6.77
CA GLY A 115 21.49 7.58 -8.15
C GLY A 115 22.45 6.42 -8.37
N PHE A 116 22.15 5.56 -9.35
CA PHE A 116 22.87 4.31 -9.61
C PHE A 116 23.59 4.34 -10.96
N SER A 117 24.74 3.65 -11.04
CA SER A 117 25.53 3.55 -12.28
C SER A 117 25.04 2.47 -13.24
N ASP A 118 24.10 1.65 -12.81
CA ASP A 118 23.53 0.55 -13.58
C ASP A 118 22.00 0.60 -13.59
N ALA A 119 21.40 0.05 -14.65
CA ALA A 119 19.96 0.00 -14.81
C ALA A 119 19.26 -0.91 -13.78
N GLY A 120 19.99 -1.87 -13.20
CA GLY A 120 19.49 -2.77 -12.14
C GLY A 120 19.41 -2.12 -10.76
N ALA A 121 19.93 -0.90 -10.60
CA ALA A 121 20.02 -0.17 -9.34
C ALA A 121 20.80 -0.91 -8.24
N VAL A 122 21.92 -1.55 -8.61
CA VAL A 122 22.78 -2.29 -7.66
C VAL A 122 23.90 -1.40 -7.10
N THR A 123 24.50 -0.56 -7.94
CA THR A 123 25.69 0.22 -7.59
C THR A 123 25.31 1.69 -7.42
N GLU A 124 25.02 2.09 -6.18
CA GLU A 124 24.70 3.48 -5.85
C GLU A 124 25.97 4.35 -5.90
N ILE A 125 25.92 5.42 -6.69
CA ILE A 125 27.05 6.32 -6.94
C ILE A 125 26.76 7.78 -6.55
N TYR A 126 25.48 8.18 -6.47
CA TYR A 126 25.03 9.46 -5.93
C TYR A 126 23.91 9.25 -4.91
N ASN A 127 23.86 10.06 -3.87
CA ASN A 127 22.68 10.18 -3.01
C ASN A 127 22.39 11.66 -2.70
N GLY A 128 21.19 11.93 -2.24
CA GLY A 128 20.78 13.26 -1.84
C GLY A 128 19.57 13.18 -0.94
N SER A 129 19.40 14.19 -0.12
CA SER A 129 18.22 14.28 0.73
C SER A 129 17.73 15.71 0.75
N LEU A 130 16.42 15.86 0.66
CA LEU A 130 15.72 17.13 0.81
C LEU A 130 14.65 16.96 1.87
N ASN A 131 14.82 17.64 2.99
CA ASN A 131 13.73 17.82 3.94
C ASN A 131 12.85 18.97 3.47
N VAL A 132 11.55 18.72 3.35
CA VAL A 132 10.58 19.70 2.89
C VAL A 132 9.28 19.56 3.66
N THR A 133 8.59 20.68 3.86
CA THR A 133 7.19 20.69 4.27
C THR A 133 6.38 21.31 3.15
N LEU A 134 5.49 20.53 2.56
CA LEU A 134 4.70 20.97 1.41
C LEU A 134 3.52 21.82 1.88
N THR A 135 3.48 23.10 1.56
CA THR A 135 2.37 24.00 1.94
C THR A 135 1.49 24.39 0.75
N GLN A 136 1.98 24.18 -0.47
CA GLN A 136 1.29 24.49 -1.72
C GLN A 136 1.01 23.21 -2.51
N ASP A 137 0.06 23.28 -3.44
CA ASP A 137 -0.15 22.25 -4.45
C ASP A 137 0.84 22.38 -5.60
N ASN A 138 1.17 21.26 -6.25
CA ASN A 138 2.00 21.23 -7.47
C ASN A 138 3.38 21.86 -7.29
N VAL A 139 4.05 21.52 -6.19
CA VAL A 139 5.36 22.08 -5.85
C VAL A 139 6.42 21.43 -6.75
N THR A 140 7.28 22.24 -7.36
CA THR A 140 8.48 21.72 -8.04
C THR A 140 9.67 21.81 -7.09
N LEU A 141 10.34 20.68 -6.86
CA LEU A 141 11.46 20.56 -5.93
C LEU A 141 12.71 20.02 -6.65
N THR A 142 13.87 20.39 -6.13
CA THR A 142 15.17 19.92 -6.58
C THR A 142 15.91 19.35 -5.38
N ILE A 143 16.34 18.09 -5.46
CA ILE A 143 17.14 17.45 -4.42
C ILE A 143 18.60 17.62 -4.81
N PRO A 144 19.43 18.31 -4.01
CA PRO A 144 20.85 18.39 -4.28
C PRO A 144 21.47 17.00 -4.11
N LEU A 145 22.10 16.49 -5.17
CA LEU A 145 22.72 15.18 -5.20
C LEU A 145 24.23 15.31 -5.00
N ARG A 146 24.80 14.41 -4.21
CA ARG A 146 26.23 14.32 -3.93
C ARG A 146 26.71 12.89 -4.16
N PRO A 147 27.97 12.64 -4.52
CA PRO A 147 28.46 11.27 -4.63
C PRO A 147 28.21 10.50 -3.31
N VAL A 148 27.81 9.22 -3.34
CA VAL A 148 27.51 8.43 -2.09
C VAL A 148 28.70 8.42 -1.12
N THR A 149 29.91 8.59 -1.65
CA THR A 149 31.15 8.69 -0.87
C THR A 149 31.31 10.02 -0.12
N ASP A 150 30.42 10.99 -0.33
CA ASP A 150 30.40 12.31 0.30
C ASP A 150 29.50 12.30 1.56
N GLY A 151 30.10 12.10 2.74
CA GLY A 151 29.43 12.36 4.02
C GLY A 151 28.60 11.24 4.68
N ALA A 152 28.83 9.95 4.38
CA ALA A 152 28.12 8.85 5.08
C ALA A 152 28.32 8.84 6.63
N ALA A 153 27.23 8.84 7.42
CA ALA A 153 27.19 8.60 8.89
C ALA A 153 25.77 8.16 9.42
N ILE A 154 25.62 6.99 10.08
CA ILE A 154 25.43 6.70 11.56
C ILE A 154 23.96 6.79 12.13
N GLN A 155 23.51 5.81 12.94
CA GLN A 155 22.19 5.74 13.66
C GLN A 155 22.12 6.49 15.03
N LEU A 156 21.17 6.17 15.92
CA LEU A 156 20.91 6.88 17.19
C LEU A 156 21.41 6.10 18.43
N PRO A 157 21.98 6.78 19.44
CA PRO A 157 22.42 6.18 20.70
C PRO A 157 21.30 6.02 21.72
N ARG A 158 21.42 4.97 22.52
CA ARG A 158 20.62 4.62 23.69
C ARG A 158 21.54 4.25 24.84
N ILE A 159 21.12 4.50 26.08
CA ILE A 159 21.77 3.99 27.29
C ILE A 159 20.95 2.78 27.74
N GLU A 160 21.51 1.57 27.64
CA GLU A 160 20.80 0.33 27.92
C GLU A 160 20.85 -0.04 29.40
N ARG A 161 21.99 0.21 30.05
CA ARG A 161 22.23 -0.19 31.44
C ARG A 161 23.41 0.58 32.04
N ILE A 162 23.34 0.92 33.31
CA ILE A 162 24.49 1.41 34.08
C ILE A 162 24.82 0.36 35.14
N ASN A 163 26.06 -0.13 35.15
CA ASN A 163 26.53 -1.16 36.08
C ASN A 163 27.57 -0.55 37.02
N ILE A 164 27.22 -0.46 38.30
CA ILE A 164 28.11 0.02 39.36
C ILE A 164 28.43 -1.16 40.29
N PRO A 165 29.70 -1.40 40.64
CA PRO A 165 30.04 -2.46 41.58
C PRO A 165 29.45 -2.23 42.97
N ARG A 166 29.20 -3.34 43.67
CA ARG A 166 28.42 -3.36 44.92
C ARG A 166 29.06 -2.60 46.07
N ALA A 167 30.40 -2.53 46.14
CA ALA A 167 31.14 -1.77 47.13
C ALA A 167 32.58 -1.47 46.66
N PHE A 168 33.12 -0.33 47.09
CA PHE A 168 34.56 -0.03 47.03
C PHE A 168 35.00 0.71 48.31
N ALA A 169 36.28 0.59 48.68
CA ALA A 169 36.83 1.24 49.87
C ALA A 169 36.86 2.78 49.75
N SER A 170 36.66 3.51 50.84
CA SER A 170 36.76 4.99 50.88
C SER A 170 38.16 5.42 50.48
N GLY A 171 38.22 6.42 49.61
CA GLY A 171 39.46 6.85 48.95
C GLY A 171 39.93 5.92 47.83
N GLN A 172 39.26 4.79 47.57
CA GLN A 172 39.53 3.95 46.41
C GLN A 172 38.50 4.19 45.31
N SER A 173 39.03 4.53 44.15
CA SER A 173 38.25 4.80 42.96
C SER A 173 37.73 3.50 42.32
N GLY A 174 36.46 3.50 41.91
CA GLY A 174 35.78 2.34 41.35
C GLY A 174 35.32 2.55 39.91
N ASN A 175 35.40 1.51 39.08
CA ASN A 175 34.96 1.59 37.69
C ASN A 175 33.44 1.45 37.56
N ILE A 176 32.79 2.43 36.95
CA ILE A 176 31.37 2.38 36.56
C ILE A 176 31.29 2.12 35.07
N THR A 177 30.50 1.11 34.67
CA THR A 177 30.31 0.74 33.27
C THR A 177 28.94 1.20 32.78
N PHE A 178 28.90 1.93 31.68
CA PHE A 178 27.68 2.43 31.03
C PHE A 178 27.49 1.68 29.72
N ALA A 179 26.55 0.75 29.67
CA ALA A 179 26.17 0.03 28.46
C ALA A 179 25.27 0.92 27.59
N VAL A 180 25.60 0.97 26.31
CA VAL A 180 24.93 1.80 25.31
C VAL A 180 24.69 0.96 24.05
N ALA A 181 23.62 1.27 23.34
CA ALA A 181 23.34 0.71 22.02
C ALA A 181 23.17 1.82 21.01
N ALA A 182 23.66 1.59 19.80
CA ALA A 182 23.57 2.53 18.70
C ALA A 182 23.75 1.77 17.38
N ALA A 183 23.93 2.47 16.26
CA ALA A 183 24.26 1.79 15.01
C ALA A 183 25.53 0.94 15.15
N LEU A 184 25.59 -0.11 14.33
CA LEU A 184 26.84 -0.81 14.08
C LEU A 184 27.92 0.18 13.58
N GLY A 185 29.05 0.30 14.29
CA GLY A 185 30.15 1.20 13.90
C GLY A 185 30.02 2.66 14.35
N GLU A 186 29.00 3.01 15.14
CA GLU A 186 28.71 4.39 15.56
C GLU A 186 29.68 4.95 16.61
N ALA A 187 30.11 6.21 16.41
CA ALA A 187 30.92 6.97 17.35
C ALA A 187 30.03 7.89 18.24
N LEU A 188 30.08 7.68 19.56
CA LEU A 188 29.28 8.40 20.54
C LEU A 188 30.15 9.26 21.44
N HIS A 189 29.60 10.42 21.83
CA HIS A 189 30.16 11.26 22.87
C HIS A 189 29.31 11.12 24.13
N TYR A 190 29.92 10.76 25.25
CA TYR A 190 29.23 10.77 26.54
C TYR A 190 29.69 11.94 27.38
N GLU A 191 28.77 12.45 28.20
CA GLU A 191 29.04 13.48 29.19
C GLU A 191 28.37 13.08 30.50
N ILE A 192 29.17 13.03 31.57
CA ILE A 192 28.71 12.81 32.94
C ILE A 192 28.69 14.18 33.61
N THR A 193 27.52 14.61 34.04
CA THR A 193 27.36 15.79 34.91
C THR A 193 27.31 15.29 36.36
N PRO A 194 28.37 15.54 37.17
CA PRO A 194 28.35 15.19 38.58
C PRO A 194 27.28 15.98 39.34
N ALA A 195 26.97 15.53 40.55
CA ALA A 195 26.11 16.30 41.45
C ALA A 195 26.73 17.68 41.72
N PRO A 196 25.94 18.75 41.88
CA PRO A 196 26.48 20.09 42.14
C PRO A 196 27.39 20.13 43.39
N GLY A 197 28.59 20.74 43.27
CA GLY A 197 29.59 20.86 44.35
C GLY A 197 30.79 19.90 44.22
N THR A 198 31.85 20.05 45.03
CA THR A 198 33.07 19.19 45.02
C THR A 198 32.85 17.83 45.69
N ASN A 199 31.78 17.12 45.33
CA ASN A 199 31.19 16.03 46.12
C ASN A 199 31.27 14.64 45.42
N GLY A 200 32.41 14.34 44.81
CA GLY A 200 32.69 13.10 44.08
C GLY A 200 33.07 13.38 42.63
N SER A 201 34.14 12.74 42.16
CA SER A 201 34.71 13.00 40.83
C SER A 201 34.61 11.78 39.91
N PHE A 202 34.43 12.05 38.63
CA PHE A 202 34.48 11.04 37.57
C PHE A 202 35.71 11.30 36.71
N ALA A 203 36.41 10.23 36.33
CA ALA A 203 37.56 10.29 35.44
C ALA A 203 37.48 9.16 34.41
N PRO A 204 37.31 9.47 33.11
CA PRO A 204 37.05 10.79 32.53
C PRO A 204 35.56 11.23 32.69
N LEU A 205 35.29 12.55 32.67
CA LEU A 205 33.93 13.15 32.72
C LEU A 205 33.20 13.11 31.37
N SER A 206 33.97 13.06 30.30
CA SER A 206 33.48 12.92 28.94
C SER A 206 34.49 12.12 28.12
N GLY A 207 34.02 11.57 27.03
CA GLY A 207 34.89 10.81 26.14
C GLY A 207 34.13 10.30 24.93
N ASP A 208 34.92 9.80 23.98
CA ASP A 208 34.42 9.23 22.75
C ASP A 208 34.52 7.71 22.79
N ILE A 209 33.47 7.02 22.36
CA ILE A 209 33.48 5.57 22.16
C ILE A 209 33.03 5.24 20.75
N THR A 210 33.59 4.17 20.17
CA THR A 210 33.15 3.62 18.88
C THR A 210 32.68 2.19 19.10
N LEU A 211 31.44 1.89 18.76
CA LEU A 211 30.88 0.56 18.94
C LEU A 211 31.30 -0.36 17.79
N LEU A 212 31.96 -1.48 18.10
CA LEU A 212 32.30 -2.52 17.11
C LEU A 212 31.09 -3.42 16.76
N GLY A 213 29.99 -3.32 17.52
CA GLY A 213 28.69 -3.99 17.36
C GLY A 213 27.52 -2.98 17.46
N THR A 214 26.27 -3.43 17.53
CA THR A 214 25.10 -2.56 17.82
C THR A 214 24.97 -2.18 19.31
N SER A 215 25.85 -2.74 20.14
CA SER A 215 25.97 -2.45 21.57
C SER A 215 27.44 -2.33 21.98
N GLY A 216 27.69 -1.64 23.08
CA GLY A 216 28.97 -1.62 23.76
C GLY A 216 28.90 -0.84 25.06
N ALA A 217 30.05 -0.43 25.61
CA ALA A 217 30.09 0.26 26.88
C ALA A 217 31.27 1.21 26.99
N PHE A 218 31.11 2.26 27.81
CA PHE A 218 32.22 3.07 28.30
C PHE A 218 32.38 2.90 29.81
N VAL A 219 33.59 3.14 30.29
CA VAL A 219 33.92 3.07 31.71
C VAL A 219 34.40 4.44 32.17
N SER A 220 33.82 4.92 33.26
CA SER A 220 34.35 6.09 33.99
C SER A 220 34.62 5.68 35.43
N GLN A 221 35.77 6.10 35.92
CA GLN A 221 36.20 5.82 37.27
C GLN A 221 35.59 6.87 38.22
N TYR A 222 34.79 6.42 39.19
CA TYR A 222 34.20 7.26 40.21
C TYR A 222 35.06 7.25 41.48
N THR A 223 35.41 8.43 41.96
CA THR A 223 36.07 8.63 43.25
C THR A 223 35.09 9.33 44.20
N PRO A 224 34.64 8.64 45.26
CA PRO A 224 33.77 9.26 46.27
C PRO A 224 34.44 10.48 46.92
N PRO A 225 33.68 11.47 47.39
CA PRO A 225 34.21 12.57 48.19
C PRO A 225 34.84 12.07 49.50
N GLU A 226 35.95 12.68 49.89
CA GLU A 226 36.62 12.40 51.16
C GLU A 226 35.87 13.06 52.33
N ASN A 227 35.88 12.40 53.50
CA ASN A 227 35.41 12.96 54.77
C ASN A 227 33.93 13.36 54.81
N VAL A 228 33.06 12.56 54.20
CA VAL A 228 31.60 12.73 54.31
C VAL A 228 31.17 12.53 55.78
N PRO A 229 30.56 13.52 56.46
CA PRO A 229 30.27 13.45 57.89
C PRO A 229 29.08 12.55 58.23
N GLU A 230 28.12 12.41 57.31
CA GLU A 230 26.91 11.59 57.46
C GLU A 230 26.55 10.95 56.11
N GLN A 231 25.85 9.80 56.12
CA GLN A 231 25.47 9.11 54.89
C GLN A 231 24.75 10.06 53.92
N THR A 232 25.34 10.31 52.75
CA THR A 232 24.83 11.29 51.78
C THR A 232 24.62 10.62 50.43
N THR A 233 23.49 10.92 49.77
CA THR A 233 23.19 10.47 48.41
C THR A 233 23.37 11.61 47.41
N TYR A 234 24.13 11.35 46.35
CA TYR A 234 24.41 12.29 45.27
C TYR A 234 23.68 11.84 44.00
N SER A 235 23.03 12.77 43.31
CA SER A 235 22.36 12.51 42.02
C SER A 235 23.19 13.06 40.87
N HIS A 236 23.50 12.18 39.92
CA HIS A 236 24.33 12.43 38.75
C HIS A 236 23.48 12.30 37.50
N LYS A 237 23.88 12.98 36.43
CA LYS A 237 23.25 12.85 35.11
C LYS A 237 24.27 12.31 34.12
N VAL A 238 23.89 11.32 33.33
CA VAL A 238 24.64 10.91 32.15
C VAL A 238 23.85 11.29 30.91
N THR A 239 24.53 11.89 29.96
CA THR A 239 24.02 12.20 28.63
C THR A 239 24.87 11.49 27.61
N VAL A 240 24.25 10.72 26.72
CA VAL A 240 24.96 10.17 25.55
C VAL A 240 24.39 10.85 24.33
N ARG A 241 25.29 11.40 23.52
CA ARG A 241 24.97 12.17 22.32
C ARG A 241 25.72 11.58 21.13
N ASN A 242 25.03 11.43 20.01
CA ASN A 242 25.73 11.13 18.76
C ASN A 242 26.17 12.41 18.05
N ARG A 243 26.93 12.23 16.96
CA ARG A 243 27.37 13.35 16.12
C ARG A 243 26.21 14.17 15.52
N ALA A 244 25.00 13.60 15.42
CA ALA A 244 23.79 14.28 14.93
C ALA A 244 23.09 15.15 15.99
N GLY A 245 23.56 15.12 17.25
CA GLY A 245 23.04 15.95 18.32
C GLY A 245 21.87 15.35 19.10
N HIS A 246 21.41 14.14 18.73
CA HIS A 246 20.40 13.39 19.47
C HIS A 246 20.98 12.90 20.78
N SER A 247 20.31 13.21 21.89
CA SER A 247 20.81 12.88 23.22
C SER A 247 19.78 12.13 24.05
N VAL A 248 20.20 11.03 24.66
CA VAL A 248 19.46 10.37 25.73
C VAL A 248 20.11 10.78 27.05
N SER A 249 19.29 11.21 28.01
CA SER A 249 19.71 11.57 29.35
C SER A 249 19.03 10.68 30.37
N THR A 250 19.78 10.17 31.33
CA THR A 250 19.22 9.54 32.53
C THR A 250 19.98 9.99 33.77
N THR A 251 19.30 9.98 34.90
CA THR A 251 19.92 10.21 36.21
C THR A 251 20.29 8.89 36.86
N PHE A 252 21.34 8.89 37.69
CA PHE A 252 21.70 7.78 38.57
C PHE A 252 22.27 8.34 39.88
N THR A 253 22.20 7.58 40.97
CA THR A 253 22.64 8.05 42.30
C THR A 253 23.85 7.28 42.81
N THR A 254 24.62 7.91 43.70
CA THR A 254 25.66 7.26 44.51
C THR A 254 25.44 7.61 45.99
N THR A 255 25.62 6.65 46.89
CA THR A 255 25.47 6.88 48.33
C THR A 255 26.81 6.63 49.02
N VAL A 256 27.24 7.60 49.82
CA VAL A 256 28.56 7.58 50.48
C VAL A 256 28.34 7.62 51.99
N ARG A 257 28.98 6.71 52.73
CA ARG A 257 28.91 6.62 54.19
C ARG A 257 30.14 7.25 54.85
N PRO A 258 30.03 7.72 56.11
CA PRO A 258 31.17 8.22 56.87
C PRO A 258 32.19 7.12 57.17
N ASN A 259 33.45 7.50 57.42
CA ASN A 259 34.50 6.55 57.80
C ASN A 259 34.18 5.89 59.16
N GLU A 260 34.13 4.55 59.21
CA GLU A 260 34.18 3.82 60.49
C GLU A 260 35.62 3.78 61.02
N SER A 261 35.81 4.16 62.28
CA SER A 261 37.13 4.26 62.92
C SER A 261 37.69 2.94 63.47
N SER A 262 37.01 1.80 63.30
CA SER A 262 37.26 0.61 64.13
C SER A 262 37.58 -0.72 63.40
N SER A 263 37.51 -0.84 62.08
CA SER A 263 37.71 -2.16 61.42
C SER A 263 38.50 -2.19 60.10
N GLY A 264 38.98 -1.05 59.59
CA GLY A 264 39.92 -1.05 58.45
C GLY A 264 39.37 -1.57 57.12
N VAL A 265 38.06 -1.84 57.03
CA VAL A 265 37.36 -2.12 55.78
C VAL A 265 36.29 -1.05 55.62
N VAL A 266 36.33 -0.35 54.49
CA VAL A 266 35.42 0.74 54.22
C VAL A 266 34.37 0.27 53.21
N ASP A 267 33.10 0.27 53.60
CA ASP A 267 32.00 -0.09 52.71
C ASP A 267 31.30 1.17 52.17
N THR A 268 31.65 1.59 50.95
CA THR A 268 30.83 2.53 50.17
C THR A 268 29.79 1.72 49.39
N THR A 269 28.56 1.60 49.88
CA THR A 269 27.48 0.90 49.16
C THR A 269 26.87 1.83 48.12
N VAL A 270 27.09 1.56 46.83
CA VAL A 270 26.47 2.33 45.74
C VAL A 270 25.16 1.67 45.32
N LYS A 271 24.03 2.41 45.39
CA LYS A 271 22.72 1.97 44.88
C LYS A 271 22.47 2.63 43.53
N VAL A 272 22.27 1.84 42.48
CA VAL A 272 21.75 2.30 41.19
C VAL A 272 20.22 2.27 41.26
N LEU A 273 19.56 3.36 40.87
CA LEU A 273 18.11 3.41 40.67
C LEU A 273 17.88 3.41 39.16
N PHE A 274 17.18 2.40 38.65
CA PHE A 274 16.83 2.34 37.24
C PHE A 274 15.49 3.04 37.06
N ASN A 275 15.46 4.11 36.26
CA ASN A 275 14.23 4.79 35.95
C ASN A 275 13.36 3.91 35.02
N PRO A 276 12.02 4.02 35.10
CA PRO A 276 11.12 3.27 34.25
C PRO A 276 11.25 3.73 32.80
N VAL A 277 11.12 2.80 31.85
CA VAL A 277 11.23 3.06 30.41
C VAL A 277 9.84 2.96 29.79
N ILE A 278 9.33 4.07 29.26
CA ILE A 278 8.08 4.11 28.50
C ILE A 278 8.36 3.54 27.10
N GLN A 279 7.75 2.40 26.79
CA GLN A 279 7.94 1.65 25.55
C GLN A 279 6.87 1.98 24.47
N GLY A 280 5.71 2.49 24.87
CA GLY A 280 4.59 2.80 23.95
C GLY A 280 3.34 3.35 24.65
N LEU A 281 2.35 3.79 23.85
CA LEU A 281 1.11 4.42 24.30
C LEU A 281 -0.05 4.08 23.35
N ASP A 282 -1.18 3.58 23.88
CA ASP A 282 -2.41 3.22 23.16
C ASP A 282 -3.61 4.08 23.61
N GLY A 283 -4.58 4.35 22.73
CA GLY A 283 -5.79 5.13 23.02
C GLY A 283 -7.06 4.61 22.34
N PHE A 284 -8.21 4.55 23.03
CA PHE A 284 -9.48 4.05 22.49
C PHE A 284 -10.73 4.79 23.03
N ARG A 285 -11.69 5.15 22.18
CA ARG A 285 -12.95 5.84 22.57
C ARG A 285 -13.98 4.86 23.12
N VAL A 286 -14.53 5.15 24.30
CA VAL A 286 -15.40 4.25 25.06
C VAL A 286 -16.83 4.27 24.53
N ARG A 287 -17.49 3.10 24.47
CA ARG A 287 -18.93 2.96 24.20
C ARG A 287 -19.73 2.85 25.50
N ASN A 288 -20.96 3.35 25.52
CA ASN A 288 -21.90 3.17 26.63
C ASN A 288 -22.54 1.76 26.61
N GLU A 289 -23.35 1.46 27.62
CA GLU A 289 -24.01 0.14 27.79
C GLU A 289 -24.96 -0.24 26.63
N VAL A 290 -25.39 0.73 25.81
CA VAL A 290 -26.25 0.52 24.63
C VAL A 290 -25.46 0.59 23.30
N GLY A 291 -24.13 0.66 23.36
CA GLY A 291 -23.24 0.58 22.19
C GLY A 291 -22.92 1.92 21.50
N GLU A 292 -23.44 3.04 22.00
CA GLU A 292 -23.17 4.38 21.45
C GLU A 292 -21.81 4.91 21.93
N MET A 293 -21.11 5.65 21.07
CA MET A 293 -19.84 6.26 21.43
C MET A 293 -20.03 7.36 22.48
N THR A 294 -19.20 7.32 23.53
CA THR A 294 -19.15 8.36 24.56
C THR A 294 -18.08 9.40 24.23
N THR A 295 -18.03 10.48 25.01
CA THR A 295 -16.97 11.50 24.97
C THR A 295 -15.68 11.09 25.71
N ASN A 296 -15.55 9.82 26.12
CA ASN A 296 -14.43 9.35 26.92
C ASN A 296 -13.42 8.58 26.05
N VAL A 297 -12.12 8.81 26.26
CA VAL A 297 -11.04 8.07 25.60
C VAL A 297 -10.14 7.44 26.65
N ILE A 298 -9.93 6.13 26.62
CA ILE A 298 -9.03 5.41 27.51
C ILE A 298 -7.63 5.41 26.90
N PHE A 299 -6.63 5.84 27.67
CA PHE A 299 -5.21 5.75 27.33
C PHE A 299 -4.49 4.71 28.19
N THR A 300 -3.60 3.94 27.57
CA THR A 300 -2.79 2.90 28.22
C THR A 300 -1.32 3.05 27.81
N ALA A 301 -0.40 3.17 28.76
CA ALA A 301 1.04 3.19 28.50
C ALA A 301 1.66 1.80 28.69
N LYS A 302 2.58 1.41 27.80
CA LYS A 302 3.45 0.26 28.00
C LYS A 302 4.76 0.73 28.63
N VAL A 303 5.06 0.25 29.83
CA VAL A 303 6.25 0.68 30.60
C VAL A 303 6.99 -0.55 31.09
N SER A 304 8.31 -0.57 30.93
CA SER A 304 9.19 -1.54 31.58
C SER A 304 9.98 -0.88 32.69
N ASP A 305 10.10 -1.55 33.81
CA ASP A 305 10.83 -1.10 34.98
C ASP A 305 11.58 -2.29 35.59
N ASP A 306 12.63 -2.04 36.37
CA ASP A 306 13.33 -3.10 37.12
C ASP A 306 12.64 -3.39 38.48
N GLY A 307 11.80 -2.47 38.96
CA GLY A 307 10.89 -2.64 40.06
C GLY A 307 9.57 -3.33 39.68
N PRO A 308 8.76 -3.74 40.67
CA PRO A 308 7.47 -4.34 40.41
C PRO A 308 6.52 -3.30 39.79
N GLN A 309 5.79 -3.68 38.73
CA GLN A 309 4.98 -2.77 37.94
C GLN A 309 3.89 -2.01 38.75
N ASN A 310 3.47 -2.56 39.90
CA ASN A 310 2.52 -1.91 40.80
C ASN A 310 3.12 -0.78 41.67
N ALA A 311 4.45 -0.62 41.67
CA ALA A 311 5.13 0.50 42.31
C ALA A 311 5.24 1.73 41.40
N LEU A 312 4.89 1.60 40.11
CA LEU A 312 4.87 2.70 39.16
C LEU A 312 3.71 3.64 39.47
N THR A 313 4.02 4.93 39.57
CA THR A 313 3.04 6.00 39.64
C THR A 313 3.00 6.74 38.30
N TYR A 314 1.78 7.02 37.83
CA TYR A 314 1.56 7.66 36.55
C TYR A 314 0.98 9.05 36.79
N ALA A 315 1.45 10.05 36.06
CA ALA A 315 0.85 11.38 36.05
C ALA A 315 0.45 11.72 34.63
N TRP A 316 -0.84 11.58 34.34
CA TRP A 316 -1.42 11.92 33.04
C TRP A 316 -1.87 13.37 33.03
N GLY A 317 -1.53 14.09 31.96
CA GLY A 317 -1.97 15.45 31.73
C GLY A 317 -2.49 15.63 30.31
N PHE A 318 -3.45 16.53 30.11
CA PHE A 318 -3.85 16.97 28.78
C PHE A 318 -3.96 18.48 28.77
N THR A 319 -3.31 19.12 27.79
CA THR A 319 -3.36 20.57 27.59
C THR A 319 -3.97 20.86 26.23
N PRO A 320 -5.25 21.27 26.15
CA PRO A 320 -5.91 21.53 24.88
C PRO A 320 -5.31 22.76 24.16
N THR A 321 -5.19 22.66 22.84
CA THR A 321 -4.83 23.76 21.95
C THR A 321 -6.09 24.52 21.57
N GLY A 322 -6.53 25.45 22.44
CA GLY A 322 -7.72 26.29 22.23
C GLY A 322 -8.74 26.20 23.37
N ALA A 323 -9.77 27.04 23.31
CA ALA A 323 -10.82 27.07 24.33
C ALA A 323 -11.86 25.96 24.10
N THR A 324 -12.00 25.05 25.07
CA THR A 324 -12.98 23.96 25.07
C THR A 324 -13.73 23.94 26.40
N SER A 325 -15.01 23.54 26.40
CA SER A 325 -15.83 23.51 27.62
C SER A 325 -16.85 22.35 27.56
N PRO A 326 -16.86 21.43 28.56
CA PRO A 326 -15.90 21.31 29.65
C PRO A 326 -14.51 20.90 29.15
N LEU A 327 -13.45 21.29 29.88
CA LEU A 327 -12.06 20.96 29.54
C LEU A 327 -11.84 19.44 29.64
N PRO A 328 -11.19 18.80 28.64
CA PRO A 328 -10.81 17.40 28.77
C PRO A 328 -9.82 17.21 29.91
N VAL A 329 -10.10 16.21 30.75
CA VAL A 329 -9.29 15.91 31.94
C VAL A 329 -9.26 14.41 32.19
N PHE A 330 -8.13 13.92 32.67
CA PHE A 330 -8.01 12.51 33.03
C PHE A 330 -8.75 12.18 34.32
N THR A 331 -9.39 11.01 34.37
CA THR A 331 -10.10 10.49 35.55
C THR A 331 -9.17 10.17 36.71
N GLY A 332 -7.86 10.06 36.45
CA GLY A 332 -6.86 9.84 37.48
C GLY A 332 -5.49 9.45 36.94
N ASN A 333 -4.66 9.02 37.88
CA ASN A 333 -3.24 8.73 37.73
C ASN A 333 -2.97 7.21 37.61
N THR A 334 -3.92 6.48 37.04
CA THR A 334 -3.85 5.02 36.81
C THR A 334 -3.35 4.72 35.41
N ASN A 335 -2.99 3.47 35.14
CA ASN A 335 -2.71 2.99 33.80
C ASN A 335 -3.47 1.67 33.58
N PRO A 336 -4.56 1.67 32.80
CA PRO A 336 -5.06 2.76 31.95
C PRO A 336 -5.69 3.93 32.72
N SER A 337 -5.82 5.09 32.06
CA SER A 337 -6.60 6.26 32.54
C SER A 337 -7.52 6.80 31.45
N THR A 338 -8.66 7.38 31.83
CA THR A 338 -9.68 7.86 30.90
C THR A 338 -9.63 9.37 30.79
N LEU A 339 -9.42 9.90 29.60
CA LEU A 339 -9.64 11.30 29.28
C LEU A 339 -11.15 11.53 29.09
N GLN A 340 -11.78 12.23 30.02
CA GLN A 340 -13.19 12.60 29.96
C GLN A 340 -13.41 13.87 29.16
N ASN A 341 -14.64 14.04 28.68
CA ASN A 341 -15.09 15.26 27.98
C ASN A 341 -14.32 15.56 26.69
N TYR A 342 -13.79 14.53 26.05
CA TYR A 342 -13.10 14.64 24.79
C TYR A 342 -14.13 14.76 23.64
N ASN A 343 -14.05 15.86 22.90
CA ASN A 343 -14.77 16.06 21.64
C ASN A 343 -13.79 15.83 20.48
N GLU A 344 -14.26 15.28 19.36
CA GLU A 344 -13.46 14.95 18.19
C GLU A 344 -12.69 16.15 17.64
N ASP A 345 -13.18 17.37 17.75
CA ASP A 345 -12.47 18.55 17.25
C ASP A 345 -11.36 19.06 18.19
N VAL A 346 -11.23 18.48 19.38
CA VAL A 346 -10.28 18.95 20.40
C VAL A 346 -8.86 18.46 20.11
N GLN A 347 -7.97 19.42 19.91
CA GLN A 347 -6.52 19.23 19.76
C GLN A 347 -5.82 19.56 21.08
N GLY A 348 -4.63 19.01 21.31
CA GLY A 348 -3.86 19.31 22.53
C GLY A 348 -2.63 18.46 22.71
N THR A 349 -1.95 18.65 23.83
CA THR A 349 -0.77 17.88 24.21
C THR A 349 -1.09 16.98 25.39
N LEU A 350 -0.99 15.68 25.19
CA LEU A 350 -0.95 14.67 26.23
C LEU A 350 0.44 14.64 26.86
N SER A 351 0.52 14.58 28.19
CA SER A 351 1.75 14.36 28.93
C SER A 351 1.60 13.15 29.84
N LEU A 352 2.68 12.41 30.01
CA LEU A 352 2.78 11.27 30.91
C LEU A 352 4.12 11.33 31.63
N ALA A 353 4.11 11.46 32.95
CA ALA A 353 5.28 11.14 33.77
C ALA A 353 5.06 9.79 34.45
N VAL A 354 6.05 8.91 34.36
CA VAL A 354 6.05 7.63 35.06
C VAL A 354 7.19 7.67 36.07
N THR A 355 6.85 7.48 37.34
CA THR A 355 7.82 7.47 38.44
C THR A 355 7.79 6.11 39.13
N ASP A 356 8.93 5.46 39.27
CA ASP A 356 9.05 4.19 39.99
C ASP A 356 9.00 4.35 41.52
N GLY A 357 9.05 3.23 42.24
CA GLY A 357 9.06 3.21 43.71
C GLY A 357 10.35 3.73 44.36
N ASP A 358 11.38 3.99 43.57
CA ASP A 358 12.67 4.55 43.95
C ASP A 358 12.82 6.03 43.56
N ASN A 359 11.73 6.68 43.10
CA ASN A 359 11.65 8.07 42.60
C ASN A 359 12.40 8.34 41.28
N GLY A 360 12.69 7.31 40.49
CA GLY A 360 13.15 7.46 39.12
C GLY A 360 12.00 7.88 38.20
N THR A 361 12.10 9.02 37.53
CA THR A 361 11.02 9.55 36.68
C THR A 361 11.42 9.64 35.21
N THR A 362 10.56 9.11 34.34
CA THR A 362 10.61 9.28 32.89
C THR A 362 9.37 10.00 32.40
N THR A 363 9.54 11.03 31.57
CA THR A 363 8.43 11.85 31.06
C THR A 363 8.31 11.72 29.53
N LEU A 364 7.09 11.51 29.06
CA LEU A 364 6.66 11.47 27.66
C LEU A 364 5.69 12.62 27.38
N THR A 365 5.79 13.20 26.19
CA THR A 365 4.85 14.21 25.68
C THR A 365 4.36 13.75 24.30
N TYR A 366 3.04 13.77 24.06
CA TYR A 366 2.39 13.27 22.84
C TYR A 366 1.30 14.24 22.33
N PRO A 367 1.35 14.73 21.09
CA PRO A 367 0.32 15.62 20.54
C PRO A 367 -0.92 14.85 20.03
N VAL A 368 -2.13 15.29 20.41
CA VAL A 368 -3.44 14.77 19.96
C VAL A 368 -4.06 15.72 18.94
N THR A 369 -4.47 15.20 17.78
CA THR A 369 -5.04 15.97 16.66
C THR A 369 -6.57 15.83 16.56
N ALA A 370 -7.19 16.72 15.78
CA ALA A 370 -8.64 16.68 15.56
C ALA A 370 -9.04 15.42 14.80
N LYS A 371 -10.17 14.84 15.18
CA LYS A 371 -10.79 13.60 14.68
C LYS A 371 -9.91 12.35 14.89
N GLN A 372 -8.90 12.43 15.74
CA GLN A 372 -8.12 11.26 16.17
C GLN A 372 -9.01 10.22 16.88
N PHE A 373 -10.09 10.67 17.54
CA PHE A 373 -11.17 9.80 18.06
C PHE A 373 -12.55 10.39 17.70
N PRO A 374 -13.14 10.07 16.53
CA PRO A 374 -14.38 10.69 16.04
C PRO A 374 -15.64 10.24 16.80
N ASN A 375 -16.70 11.04 16.75
CA ASN A 375 -17.99 10.77 17.41
C ASN A 375 -18.80 9.70 16.66
N GLU A 376 -18.79 9.76 15.33
CA GLU A 376 -19.41 8.78 14.44
C GLU A 376 -18.29 8.03 13.71
N PRO A 377 -17.95 6.79 14.10
CA PRO A 377 -17.08 5.98 13.26
C PRO A 377 -17.78 5.75 11.90
N LEU A 378 -17.01 5.79 10.81
CA LEU A 378 -17.49 5.32 9.51
C LEU A 378 -18.18 3.95 9.70
N ALA A 379 -19.45 3.88 9.33
CA ALA A 379 -20.36 2.79 9.64
C ALA A 379 -19.73 1.41 9.50
N GLU A 380 -19.63 0.68 10.61
CA GLU A 380 -19.39 -0.76 10.62
C GLU A 380 -20.66 -1.46 10.10
N GLY A 381 -20.63 -1.91 8.85
CA GLY A 381 -21.60 -2.88 8.35
C GLY A 381 -21.19 -4.29 8.77
N ALA A 382 -22.12 -5.10 9.28
CA ALA A 382 -21.93 -6.55 9.33
C ALA A 382 -22.19 -7.16 7.94
N LEU A 383 -21.18 -7.10 7.08
CA LEU A 383 -21.00 -7.89 5.86
C LEU A 383 -19.60 -8.48 6.04
N ALA A 384 -19.47 -9.79 6.26
CA ALA A 384 -18.23 -10.41 6.74
C ALA A 384 -16.98 -9.97 5.97
N GLY A 385 -16.32 -8.90 6.43
CA GLY A 385 -15.04 -8.36 5.97
C GLY A 385 -14.90 -7.98 4.49
N VAL A 386 -15.48 -8.69 3.52
CA VAL A 386 -15.03 -8.73 2.12
C VAL A 386 -15.74 -7.67 1.26
N ASN A 387 -14.94 -6.78 0.70
CA ASN A 387 -15.34 -5.72 -0.25
C ASN A 387 -15.33 -6.23 -1.70
N GLN A 388 -14.29 -6.98 -2.07
CA GLN A 388 -14.07 -7.39 -3.45
C GLN A 388 -13.42 -8.77 -3.51
N LEU A 389 -13.96 -9.66 -4.35
CA LEU A 389 -13.38 -10.94 -4.69
C LEU A 389 -12.93 -10.93 -6.16
N ARG A 390 -11.72 -11.41 -6.44
CA ARG A 390 -11.20 -11.57 -7.80
C ARG A 390 -10.46 -12.90 -7.94
N ALA A 391 -10.59 -13.52 -9.10
CA ALA A 391 -9.88 -14.71 -9.49
C ALA A 391 -8.94 -14.41 -10.67
N GLY A 392 -7.70 -14.87 -10.57
CA GLY A 392 -6.73 -14.96 -11.68
C GLY A 392 -6.81 -16.33 -12.35
N GLU A 393 -5.76 -16.76 -13.04
CA GLU A 393 -5.79 -18.07 -13.73
C GLU A 393 -5.90 -19.23 -12.74
N ASN A 394 -5.06 -19.24 -11.69
CA ASN A 394 -4.99 -20.31 -10.70
C ASN A 394 -4.92 -19.81 -9.25
N HIS A 395 -5.28 -18.56 -8.98
CA HIS A 395 -5.34 -17.99 -7.64
C HIS A 395 -6.55 -17.06 -7.47
N THR A 396 -6.89 -16.77 -6.21
CA THR A 396 -8.03 -15.95 -5.83
C THR A 396 -7.60 -15.00 -4.71
N CYS A 397 -8.08 -13.76 -4.74
CA CYS A 397 -7.85 -12.79 -3.68
C CYS A 397 -9.16 -12.12 -3.24
N ALA A 398 -9.25 -11.85 -1.94
CA ALA A 398 -10.32 -11.10 -1.29
C ALA A 398 -9.76 -9.84 -0.65
N LEU A 399 -10.20 -8.68 -1.14
CA LEU A 399 -9.99 -7.38 -0.51
C LEU A 399 -11.12 -7.15 0.49
N LEU A 400 -10.76 -6.79 1.72
CA LEU A 400 -11.67 -6.51 2.82
C LEU A 400 -12.04 -5.01 2.88
N ASN A 401 -13.06 -4.66 3.65
CA ASN A 401 -13.62 -3.31 3.79
C ASN A 401 -12.66 -2.35 4.50
N ASP A 402 -11.82 -2.89 5.40
CA ASP A 402 -10.71 -2.18 6.05
C ASP A 402 -9.50 -1.97 5.11
N GLY A 403 -9.55 -2.49 3.89
CA GLY A 403 -8.46 -2.42 2.91
C GLY A 403 -7.44 -3.56 3.02
N THR A 404 -7.62 -4.49 3.96
CA THR A 404 -6.79 -5.69 4.12
C THR A 404 -7.01 -6.65 2.95
N LEU A 405 -5.96 -7.33 2.49
CA LEU A 405 -6.01 -8.24 1.36
C LEU A 405 -5.53 -9.65 1.76
N HIS A 406 -6.34 -10.67 1.45
CA HIS A 406 -5.95 -12.07 1.54
C HIS A 406 -5.96 -12.72 0.16
N CYS A 407 -4.94 -13.52 -0.15
CA CYS A 407 -4.81 -14.24 -1.41
C CYS A 407 -4.53 -15.72 -1.14
N TRP A 408 -5.08 -16.60 -1.97
CA TRP A 408 -4.87 -18.04 -1.91
C TRP A 408 -4.87 -18.69 -3.31
N GLY A 409 -4.40 -19.93 -3.40
CA GLY A 409 -4.22 -20.67 -4.65
C GLY A 409 -2.75 -20.89 -4.99
N TYR A 410 -2.46 -20.98 -6.29
CA TYR A 410 -1.11 -21.19 -6.82
C TYR A 410 -0.17 -20.03 -6.47
N ASN A 411 1.05 -20.32 -5.97
CA ASN A 411 1.98 -19.31 -5.44
C ASN A 411 3.46 -19.50 -5.85
N VAL A 412 3.78 -20.35 -6.82
CA VAL A 412 5.19 -20.66 -7.16
C VAL A 412 6.01 -19.42 -7.55
N SER A 413 5.38 -18.38 -8.13
CA SER A 413 6.01 -17.12 -8.50
C SER A 413 5.78 -16.00 -7.47
N GLY A 414 5.24 -16.33 -6.29
CA GLY A 414 4.95 -15.35 -5.24
C GLY A 414 3.68 -14.52 -5.49
N GLN A 415 2.79 -14.93 -6.39
CA GLN A 415 1.58 -14.17 -6.78
C GLN A 415 0.54 -13.97 -5.66
N LEU A 416 0.70 -14.67 -4.54
CA LEU A 416 -0.09 -14.42 -3.33
C LEU A 416 0.51 -13.29 -2.48
N GLY A 417 1.79 -12.96 -2.65
CA GLY A 417 2.42 -11.81 -2.01
C GLY A 417 2.73 -12.01 -0.53
N LEU A 418 2.98 -13.25 -0.13
CA LEU A 418 3.13 -13.63 1.28
C LEU A 418 4.60 -13.69 1.74
N GLY A 419 5.55 -13.42 0.84
CA GLY A 419 6.98 -13.56 1.11
C GLY A 419 7.44 -15.02 1.18
N ASP A 420 6.69 -15.92 0.54
CA ASP A 420 7.04 -17.31 0.31
C ASP A 420 6.37 -17.81 -0.99
N ASN A 421 6.77 -18.99 -1.47
CA ASN A 421 6.31 -19.59 -2.73
C ASN A 421 5.36 -20.79 -2.54
N ARG A 422 4.77 -20.95 -1.34
CA ARG A 422 3.87 -22.06 -1.03
C ARG A 422 2.44 -21.72 -1.41
N ASP A 423 1.77 -22.65 -2.07
CA ASP A 423 0.32 -22.56 -2.32
C ASP A 423 -0.43 -22.38 -1.00
N VAL A 424 -1.65 -21.84 -1.08
CA VAL A 424 -2.56 -21.65 0.05
C VAL A 424 -3.94 -22.14 -0.32
N GLY A 425 -4.64 -22.79 0.61
CA GLY A 425 -5.98 -23.31 0.34
C GLY A 425 -5.99 -24.77 -0.08
N ASP A 426 -4.80 -25.38 -0.22
CA ASP A 426 -4.61 -26.73 -0.75
C ASP A 426 -4.46 -27.78 0.36
N ASP A 427 -3.88 -27.39 1.50
CA ASP A 427 -3.89 -28.17 2.75
C ASP A 427 -4.26 -27.34 4.00
N GLU A 428 -4.31 -26.01 3.89
CA GLU A 428 -4.73 -25.09 4.92
C GLU A 428 -5.82 -24.12 4.44
N LYS A 429 -6.45 -23.39 5.37
CA LYS A 429 -7.46 -22.38 5.01
C LYS A 429 -6.80 -21.02 4.80
N PRO A 430 -7.37 -20.12 3.96
CA PRO A 430 -6.82 -18.78 3.77
C PRO A 430 -6.66 -17.99 5.08
N SER A 431 -7.55 -18.20 6.06
CA SER A 431 -7.48 -17.60 7.41
C SER A 431 -6.24 -17.98 8.22
N ALA A 432 -5.55 -19.06 7.85
CA ALA A 432 -4.33 -19.52 8.54
C ALA A 432 -3.07 -18.78 8.07
N ARG A 433 -3.16 -17.96 7.01
CA ARG A 433 -2.03 -17.22 6.44
C ARG A 433 -2.21 -15.71 6.67
N PRO A 434 -1.10 -14.96 6.83
CA PRO A 434 -1.18 -13.52 7.07
C PRO A 434 -1.77 -12.77 5.88
N ALA A 435 -2.26 -11.56 6.12
CA ALA A 435 -2.66 -10.65 5.05
C ALA A 435 -1.45 -10.14 4.25
N VAL A 436 -1.69 -9.76 3.00
CA VAL A 436 -0.70 -9.16 2.12
C VAL A 436 -0.30 -7.77 2.63
N LYS A 437 1.00 -7.52 2.78
CA LYS A 437 1.52 -6.23 3.27
C LYS A 437 1.50 -5.15 2.18
N LEU A 438 0.38 -4.44 2.05
CA LEU A 438 0.15 -3.45 0.99
C LEU A 438 0.77 -2.05 1.20
N LEU A 439 1.33 -1.72 2.37
CA LEU A 439 1.84 -0.36 2.70
C LEU A 439 0.80 0.76 2.49
N GLY A 440 -0.46 0.43 2.72
CA GLY A 440 -1.59 1.31 2.54
C GLY A 440 -2.88 0.52 2.33
N GLU A 441 -4.02 1.20 2.41
CA GLU A 441 -5.31 0.54 2.28
C GLU A 441 -5.63 0.25 0.80
N GLY A 442 -5.84 -1.03 0.49
CA GLY A 442 -6.31 -1.45 -0.82
C GLY A 442 -7.71 -0.91 -1.12
N SER A 443 -7.95 -0.52 -2.38
CA SER A 443 -9.26 -0.06 -2.86
C SER A 443 -9.81 -0.90 -4.01
N LYS A 444 -8.93 -1.43 -4.87
CA LYS A 444 -9.27 -2.38 -5.94
C LYS A 444 -8.12 -3.38 -6.14
N ILE A 445 -8.46 -4.57 -6.61
CA ILE A 445 -7.49 -5.59 -7.02
C ILE A 445 -7.73 -6.05 -8.47
N ALA A 446 -6.65 -6.39 -9.16
CA ALA A 446 -6.64 -7.02 -10.48
C ALA A 446 -5.65 -8.19 -10.48
N LEU A 447 -6.09 -9.35 -10.96
CA LEU A 447 -5.31 -10.58 -10.98
C LEU A 447 -5.11 -10.99 -12.43
N GLY A 448 -3.86 -11.26 -12.80
CA GLY A 448 -3.51 -11.82 -14.09
C GLY A 448 -3.35 -13.34 -14.03
N GLN A 449 -2.50 -13.90 -14.89
CA GLN A 449 -2.24 -15.34 -14.89
C GLN A 449 -1.49 -15.78 -13.64
N ASN A 450 -0.31 -15.20 -13.42
CA ASN A 450 0.57 -15.52 -12.29
C ASN A 450 1.07 -14.25 -11.59
N HIS A 451 0.29 -13.16 -11.65
CA HIS A 451 0.60 -11.93 -10.93
C HIS A 451 -0.67 -11.26 -10.39
N THR A 452 -0.49 -10.41 -9.40
CA THR A 452 -1.55 -9.67 -8.73
C THR A 452 -1.15 -8.22 -8.60
N CYS A 453 -2.10 -7.31 -8.82
CA CYS A 453 -1.92 -5.89 -8.58
C CYS A 453 -3.03 -5.35 -7.67
N ALA A 454 -2.66 -4.46 -6.76
CA ALA A 454 -3.56 -3.70 -5.90
C ALA A 454 -3.48 -2.20 -6.23
N LEU A 455 -4.64 -1.58 -6.36
CA LEU A 455 -4.83 -0.13 -6.41
C LEU A 455 -5.21 0.33 -5.02
N LEU A 456 -4.40 1.17 -4.40
CA LEU A 456 -4.66 1.73 -3.08
C LEU A 456 -5.71 2.85 -3.13
N LYS A 457 -6.29 3.23 -1.99
CA LYS A 457 -7.22 4.39 -1.90
C LYS A 457 -6.57 5.70 -2.35
N THR A 458 -5.25 5.77 -2.25
CA THR A 458 -4.41 6.85 -2.78
C THR A 458 -4.28 6.82 -4.30
N GLY A 459 -4.85 5.88 -5.03
CA GLY A 459 -4.67 5.78 -6.50
C GLY A 459 -3.29 5.26 -6.94
N MET A 460 -2.42 4.88 -6.00
CA MET A 460 -1.14 4.21 -6.29
C MET A 460 -1.34 2.73 -6.56
N VAL A 461 -0.44 2.14 -7.35
CA VAL A 461 -0.52 0.73 -7.75
C VAL A 461 0.70 -0.04 -7.24
N ARG A 462 0.47 -1.23 -6.69
CA ARG A 462 1.51 -2.21 -6.36
C ARG A 462 1.22 -3.52 -7.06
N CYS A 463 2.25 -4.20 -7.55
CA CYS A 463 2.11 -5.47 -8.25
C CYS A 463 3.13 -6.49 -7.71
N TRP A 464 2.78 -7.77 -7.72
CA TRP A 464 3.65 -8.87 -7.29
C TRP A 464 3.31 -10.17 -8.02
N GLY A 465 4.18 -11.17 -7.94
CA GLY A 465 4.11 -12.43 -8.68
C GLY A 465 5.18 -12.54 -9.77
N GLU A 466 4.84 -13.26 -10.83
CA GLU A 466 5.71 -13.46 -12.00
C GLU A 466 6.00 -12.12 -12.70
N ASN A 467 7.25 -11.88 -13.08
CA ASN A 467 7.69 -10.64 -13.72
C ASN A 467 8.61 -10.82 -14.94
N GLY A 468 8.76 -12.04 -15.45
CA GLY A 468 9.68 -12.34 -16.56
C GLY A 468 9.45 -11.53 -17.85
N LEU A 469 8.30 -10.89 -18.00
CA LEU A 469 7.94 -10.02 -19.14
C LEU A 469 7.70 -8.56 -18.73
N GLY A 470 8.07 -8.18 -17.50
CA GLY A 470 7.87 -6.84 -16.95
C GLY A 470 6.44 -6.54 -16.49
N GLN A 471 5.59 -7.56 -16.32
CA GLN A 471 4.15 -7.41 -16.01
C GLN A 471 3.86 -6.76 -14.65
N LEU A 472 4.87 -6.64 -13.78
CA LEU A 472 4.78 -5.89 -12.54
C LEU A 472 5.10 -4.41 -12.72
N GLY A 473 5.88 -4.02 -13.73
CA GLY A 473 6.07 -2.62 -14.12
C GLY A 473 7.22 -1.88 -13.41
N TYR A 474 8.14 -2.60 -12.77
CA TYR A 474 9.20 -2.01 -11.96
C TYR A 474 10.50 -1.69 -12.72
N GLY A 475 10.58 -2.00 -14.02
CA GLY A 475 11.79 -1.78 -14.82
C GLY A 475 12.89 -2.78 -14.47
N HIS A 476 12.49 -4.02 -14.18
CA HIS A 476 13.32 -5.23 -14.09
C HIS A 476 12.39 -6.43 -14.31
N THR A 477 12.96 -7.63 -14.46
CA THR A 477 12.22 -8.87 -14.78
C THR A 477 12.15 -9.86 -13.62
N ASP A 478 12.67 -9.50 -12.46
CA ASP A 478 12.67 -10.38 -11.29
C ASP A 478 11.28 -10.47 -10.68
N ASP A 479 10.87 -11.69 -10.33
CA ASP A 479 9.64 -11.97 -9.61
C ASP A 479 9.63 -11.25 -8.26
N VAL A 480 8.44 -10.93 -7.76
CA VAL A 480 8.27 -10.20 -6.49
C VAL A 480 7.31 -10.95 -5.60
N GLY A 481 7.70 -11.18 -4.33
CA GLY A 481 6.84 -11.76 -3.30
C GLY A 481 6.98 -13.27 -3.09
N ASN A 482 7.94 -13.92 -3.77
CA ASN A 482 8.25 -15.35 -3.64
C ASN A 482 9.21 -15.65 -2.47
N ASP A 483 10.18 -14.78 -2.15
CA ASP A 483 11.11 -14.92 -1.01
C ASP A 483 11.47 -13.55 -0.38
N ASP A 484 10.81 -12.48 -0.80
CA ASP A 484 11.13 -11.10 -0.41
C ASP A 484 9.95 -10.43 0.31
N ASP A 485 10.24 -9.55 1.28
CA ASP A 485 9.22 -8.69 1.86
C ASP A 485 8.73 -7.72 0.78
N LEU A 486 7.46 -7.88 0.37
CA LEU A 486 6.83 -7.02 -0.64
C LEU A 486 7.07 -5.55 -0.37
N THR A 487 7.12 -5.11 0.89
CA THR A 487 7.33 -3.71 1.29
C THR A 487 8.63 -3.09 0.76
N LEU A 488 9.62 -3.91 0.40
CA LEU A 488 10.86 -3.47 -0.25
C LEU A 488 10.63 -3.03 -1.70
N GLN A 489 9.59 -3.54 -2.33
CA GLN A 489 9.17 -3.13 -3.66
C GLN A 489 8.17 -1.98 -3.57
N GLY A 490 8.52 -0.88 -4.23
CA GLY A 490 7.75 0.36 -4.24
C GLY A 490 6.45 0.30 -5.02
N TYR A 491 6.00 1.47 -5.46
CA TYR A 491 4.83 1.59 -6.34
C TYR A 491 5.24 1.48 -7.80
N VAL A 492 4.33 0.96 -8.62
CA VAL A 492 4.49 0.99 -10.07
C VAL A 492 4.49 2.45 -10.51
N ASN A 493 5.55 2.85 -11.21
CA ASN A 493 5.70 4.23 -11.62
C ASN A 493 4.83 4.55 -12.84
N LEU A 494 3.66 5.12 -12.55
CA LEU A 494 2.70 5.57 -13.55
C LEU A 494 2.77 7.09 -13.77
N GLY A 495 3.78 7.81 -13.23
CA GLY A 495 3.92 9.26 -13.41
C GLY A 495 2.68 10.10 -13.05
N GLY A 496 1.81 9.55 -12.20
CA GLY A 496 0.44 10.00 -11.97
C GLY A 496 -0.37 8.88 -11.32
N LEU A 497 -1.66 9.15 -11.14
CA LEU A 497 -2.53 8.31 -10.32
C LEU A 497 -3.46 7.47 -11.16
N ALA A 498 -3.71 6.24 -10.72
CA ALA A 498 -4.71 5.39 -11.32
C ALA A 498 -6.05 5.52 -10.58
N VAL A 499 -7.15 5.37 -11.31
CA VAL A 499 -8.49 5.20 -10.76
C VAL A 499 -9.04 3.79 -11.00
N LYS A 500 -8.44 3.04 -11.92
CA LYS A 500 -8.72 1.62 -12.18
C LYS A 500 -7.46 0.89 -12.64
N ILE A 501 -7.44 -0.41 -12.38
CA ILE A 501 -6.42 -1.34 -12.88
C ILE A 501 -7.09 -2.57 -13.49
N ALA A 502 -6.47 -3.15 -14.50
CA ALA A 502 -6.84 -4.42 -15.12
C ALA A 502 -5.58 -5.23 -15.39
N ALA A 503 -5.62 -6.54 -15.16
CA ALA A 503 -4.52 -7.45 -15.42
C ALA A 503 -5.02 -8.55 -16.35
N GLY A 504 -4.26 -8.79 -17.43
CA GLY A 504 -4.46 -9.88 -18.36
C GLY A 504 -3.52 -11.04 -18.04
N GLY A 505 -3.25 -11.89 -19.04
CA GLY A 505 -2.37 -13.05 -18.84
C GLY A 505 -0.98 -12.62 -18.35
N ASN A 506 -0.29 -11.83 -19.16
CA ASN A 506 1.08 -11.37 -18.89
C ASN A 506 1.25 -9.86 -19.05
N HIS A 507 0.18 -9.08 -18.84
CA HIS A 507 0.20 -7.63 -18.93
C HIS A 507 -0.76 -6.99 -17.95
N THR A 508 -0.53 -5.72 -17.64
CA THR A 508 -1.33 -4.93 -16.72
C THR A 508 -1.57 -3.56 -17.33
N CYS A 509 -2.74 -2.97 -17.08
CA CYS A 509 -3.10 -1.64 -17.52
C CYS A 509 -3.74 -0.85 -16.38
N ALA A 510 -3.52 0.46 -16.37
CA ALA A 510 -4.12 1.41 -15.45
C ALA A 510 -4.85 2.53 -16.20
N LEU A 511 -6.02 2.91 -15.68
CA LEU A 511 -6.76 4.10 -16.12
C LEU A 511 -6.30 5.28 -15.27
N MET A 512 -5.69 6.27 -15.91
CA MET A 512 -5.07 7.41 -15.25
C MET A 512 -6.11 8.47 -14.89
N LYS A 513 -6.06 8.98 -13.65
CA LYS A 513 -6.96 9.99 -13.10
C LYS A 513 -6.92 11.30 -13.90
N ASP A 514 -5.71 11.79 -14.15
CA ASP A 514 -5.50 13.15 -14.64
C ASP A 514 -5.67 13.26 -16.16
N THR A 515 -5.23 12.24 -16.90
CA THR A 515 -5.34 12.23 -18.36
C THR A 515 -6.63 11.60 -18.85
N GLY A 516 -7.31 10.78 -18.03
CA GLY A 516 -8.45 9.97 -18.46
C GLY A 516 -8.11 8.91 -19.51
N LYS A 517 -6.81 8.61 -19.68
CA LYS A 517 -6.27 7.66 -20.65
C LYS A 517 -5.71 6.42 -19.96
N VAL A 518 -5.25 5.46 -20.77
CA VAL A 518 -4.77 4.16 -20.31
C VAL A 518 -3.26 4.09 -20.45
N ARG A 519 -2.60 3.49 -19.46
CA ARG A 519 -1.19 3.10 -19.53
C ARG A 519 -1.07 1.61 -19.28
N CYS A 520 -0.39 0.90 -20.18
CA CYS A 520 -0.21 -0.54 -20.11
C CYS A 520 1.27 -0.94 -20.01
N TRP A 521 1.54 -2.07 -19.36
CA TRP A 521 2.87 -2.67 -19.22
C TRP A 521 2.80 -4.20 -19.13
N GLY A 522 3.95 -4.87 -19.20
CA GLY A 522 4.12 -6.31 -19.37
C GLY A 522 4.43 -6.71 -20.80
N SER A 523 3.89 -7.85 -21.22
CA SER A 523 4.10 -8.41 -22.55
C SER A 523 3.53 -7.54 -23.67
N GLY A 524 4.34 -7.18 -24.66
CA GLY A 524 3.93 -6.47 -25.88
C GLY A 524 3.69 -7.36 -27.09
N ALA A 525 4.01 -8.65 -27.01
CA ALA A 525 4.19 -9.54 -28.16
C ALA A 525 2.97 -9.68 -29.10
N GLN A 526 1.76 -9.46 -28.60
CA GLN A 526 0.51 -9.51 -29.36
C GLN A 526 -0.13 -8.12 -29.56
N GLY A 527 0.58 -7.05 -29.20
CA GLY A 527 0.10 -5.67 -29.25
C GLY A 527 -0.82 -5.30 -28.10
N GLN A 528 -0.96 -6.15 -27.07
CA GLN A 528 -1.91 -5.97 -25.96
C GLN A 528 -1.63 -4.73 -25.09
N LEU A 529 -0.45 -4.13 -25.23
CA LEU A 529 -0.11 -2.85 -24.63
C LEU A 529 -0.60 -1.64 -25.45
N GLY A 530 -0.78 -1.79 -26.77
CA GLY A 530 -1.37 -0.77 -27.63
C GLY A 530 -0.44 0.35 -28.10
N TYR A 531 0.89 0.20 -27.99
CA TYR A 531 1.85 1.26 -28.32
C TYR A 531 2.38 1.22 -29.77
N GLY A 532 1.68 0.53 -30.69
CA GLY A 532 2.16 0.32 -32.05
C GLY A 532 3.52 -0.40 -32.10
N SER A 533 3.78 -1.30 -31.16
CA SER A 533 5.03 -2.04 -31.02
C SER A 533 4.81 -3.37 -30.30
N ALA A 534 5.68 -4.35 -30.59
CA ALA A 534 5.73 -5.64 -29.90
C ALA A 534 6.64 -5.64 -28.64
N GLU A 535 7.29 -4.51 -28.33
CA GLU A 535 8.18 -4.39 -27.17
C GLU A 535 7.42 -4.57 -25.85
N ASN A 536 8.03 -5.31 -24.93
CA ASN A 536 7.59 -5.34 -23.53
C ASN A 536 7.84 -3.98 -22.88
N VAL A 537 7.09 -3.71 -21.80
CA VAL A 537 7.24 -2.51 -20.97
C VAL A 537 7.22 -2.96 -19.52
N GLY A 538 8.03 -2.36 -18.66
CA GLY A 538 8.18 -2.73 -17.26
C GLY A 538 9.33 -3.70 -16.98
N ASP A 539 9.98 -4.22 -18.02
CA ASP A 539 11.14 -5.10 -17.98
C ASP A 539 12.46 -4.31 -17.93
N ALA A 540 12.66 -3.36 -18.84
CA ALA A 540 13.81 -2.45 -18.87
C ALA A 540 13.40 -0.98 -18.82
N LYS A 541 12.22 -0.64 -19.35
CA LYS A 541 11.65 0.71 -19.36
C LYS A 541 10.40 0.74 -18.50
N GLN A 542 10.25 1.71 -17.62
CA GLN A 542 9.06 1.78 -16.78
C GLN A 542 7.82 2.27 -17.54
N PRO A 543 6.60 2.01 -17.01
CA PRO A 543 5.36 2.46 -17.66
C PRO A 543 5.35 3.97 -17.92
N VAL A 544 5.89 4.78 -17.00
CA VAL A 544 5.96 6.25 -17.18
C VAL A 544 6.76 6.68 -18.40
N GLU A 545 7.84 5.98 -18.73
CA GLU A 545 8.69 6.31 -19.87
C GLU A 545 7.97 6.03 -21.19
N LYS A 546 7.08 5.04 -21.22
CA LYS A 546 6.28 4.72 -22.40
C LYS A 546 5.11 5.68 -22.60
N GLY A 547 4.58 6.24 -21.52
CA GLY A 547 3.48 7.21 -21.57
C GLY A 547 2.10 6.56 -21.73
N ASP A 548 1.14 7.33 -22.25
CA ASP A 548 -0.26 6.86 -22.41
C ASP A 548 -0.45 6.19 -23.76
N VAL A 549 -1.26 5.13 -23.80
CA VAL A 549 -1.69 4.45 -25.02
C VAL A 549 -2.46 5.44 -25.90
N ASN A 550 -2.11 5.51 -27.19
CA ASN A 550 -2.78 6.38 -28.13
C ASN A 550 -4.14 5.78 -28.54
N LEU A 551 -5.21 6.25 -27.88
CA LEU A 551 -6.59 5.85 -28.17
C LEU A 551 -7.32 6.83 -29.11
N GLY A 552 -6.62 7.81 -29.68
CA GLY A 552 -7.19 8.87 -30.52
C GLY A 552 -7.41 10.19 -29.77
N ALA A 553 -7.55 11.28 -30.52
CA ALA A 553 -7.79 12.61 -29.96
C ALA A 553 -9.11 12.66 -29.16
N ASP A 554 -9.12 13.43 -28.08
CA ASP A 554 -10.30 13.68 -27.20
C ASP A 554 -10.99 12.43 -26.64
N THR A 555 -10.28 11.30 -26.61
CA THR A 555 -10.80 10.04 -26.07
C THR A 555 -10.66 10.00 -24.55
N VAL A 556 -11.79 9.88 -23.86
CA VAL A 556 -11.86 9.68 -22.41
C VAL A 556 -12.35 8.27 -22.12
N VAL A 557 -11.61 7.55 -21.29
CA VAL A 557 -11.91 6.18 -20.91
C VAL A 557 -12.64 6.15 -19.57
N LYS A 558 -13.75 5.41 -19.52
CA LYS A 558 -14.60 5.17 -18.33
C LYS A 558 -14.24 3.86 -17.63
N ASP A 559 -13.82 2.85 -18.40
CA ASP A 559 -13.46 1.55 -17.86
C ASP A 559 -12.41 0.83 -18.70
N ILE A 560 -11.68 -0.08 -18.07
CA ILE A 560 -10.70 -0.93 -18.73
C ILE A 560 -10.86 -2.38 -18.26
N THR A 561 -10.64 -3.32 -19.17
CA THR A 561 -10.55 -4.74 -18.87
C THR A 561 -9.49 -5.39 -19.74
N ALA A 562 -8.89 -6.47 -19.25
CA ALA A 562 -7.88 -7.22 -19.97
C ALA A 562 -8.28 -8.69 -19.98
N GLY A 563 -8.19 -9.31 -21.15
CA GLY A 563 -8.24 -10.76 -21.32
C GLY A 563 -6.83 -11.34 -21.29
N TYR A 564 -6.64 -12.56 -21.78
CA TYR A 564 -5.33 -13.22 -21.73
C TYR A 564 -4.25 -12.44 -22.48
N ALA A 565 -4.54 -11.99 -23.70
CA ALA A 565 -3.59 -11.24 -24.54
C ALA A 565 -4.27 -10.11 -25.33
N HIS A 566 -5.36 -9.55 -24.80
CA HIS A 566 -6.02 -8.37 -25.37
C HIS A 566 -6.55 -7.46 -24.26
N THR A 567 -6.77 -6.20 -24.61
CA THR A 567 -7.24 -5.16 -23.69
C THR A 567 -8.40 -4.42 -24.34
N CYS A 568 -9.42 -4.07 -23.56
CA CYS A 568 -10.56 -3.29 -24.01
C CYS A 568 -10.78 -2.08 -23.10
N ALA A 569 -11.00 -0.92 -23.71
CA ALA A 569 -11.40 0.31 -23.05
C ALA A 569 -12.86 0.66 -23.38
N LEU A 570 -13.66 0.92 -22.35
CA LEU A 570 -14.98 1.54 -22.48
C LEU A 570 -14.83 3.05 -22.47
N LEU A 571 -15.24 3.69 -23.56
CA LEU A 571 -15.14 5.14 -23.72
C LEU A 571 -16.32 5.84 -23.05
N SER A 572 -16.15 7.12 -22.72
CA SER A 572 -17.24 7.99 -22.22
C SER A 572 -18.43 8.08 -23.18
N THR A 573 -18.20 7.81 -24.47
CA THR A 573 -19.24 7.73 -25.50
C THR A 573 -20.11 6.46 -25.44
N GLY A 574 -19.81 5.51 -24.55
CA GLY A 574 -20.45 4.20 -24.47
C GLY A 574 -19.93 3.16 -25.48
N ARG A 575 -18.98 3.56 -26.34
CA ARG A 575 -18.33 2.69 -27.33
C ARG A 575 -17.08 2.02 -26.79
N LEU A 576 -16.59 1.00 -27.49
CA LEU A 576 -15.42 0.22 -27.10
C LEU A 576 -14.25 0.41 -28.06
N LEU A 577 -13.05 0.45 -27.51
CA LEU A 577 -11.82 0.20 -28.27
C LEU A 577 -11.12 -1.00 -27.66
N CYS A 578 -10.88 -2.03 -28.46
CA CYS A 578 -10.14 -3.22 -28.05
C CYS A 578 -8.88 -3.39 -28.91
N TRP A 579 -7.78 -3.79 -28.30
CA TRP A 579 -6.51 -4.04 -28.96
C TRP A 579 -5.77 -5.25 -28.37
N GLY A 580 -4.72 -5.70 -29.06
CA GLY A 580 -3.97 -6.91 -28.76
C GLY A 580 -4.26 -8.05 -29.73
N HIS A 581 -4.15 -9.28 -29.22
CA HIS A 581 -4.38 -10.50 -29.98
C HIS A 581 -5.82 -10.56 -30.52
N ASN A 582 -5.99 -10.96 -31.78
CA ASN A 582 -7.29 -10.97 -32.46
C ASN A 582 -7.58 -12.21 -33.32
N ALA A 583 -6.85 -13.32 -33.14
CA ALA A 583 -7.00 -14.50 -34.01
C ALA A 583 -8.38 -15.18 -33.91
N ALA A 584 -9.19 -14.83 -32.90
CA ALA A 584 -10.57 -15.28 -32.75
C ALA A 584 -11.58 -14.14 -32.92
N GLY A 585 -11.18 -12.95 -33.38
CA GLY A 585 -12.07 -11.80 -33.51
C GLY A 585 -12.46 -11.16 -32.17
N GLN A 586 -11.77 -11.46 -31.07
CA GLN A 586 -12.08 -10.97 -29.71
C GLN A 586 -12.07 -9.45 -29.57
N LEU A 587 -11.43 -8.73 -30.49
CA LEU A 587 -11.44 -7.26 -30.51
C LEU A 587 -12.76 -6.70 -31.06
N GLY A 588 -13.49 -7.48 -31.86
CA GLY A 588 -14.79 -7.10 -32.41
C GLY A 588 -14.74 -6.08 -33.56
N ASN A 589 -13.56 -5.79 -34.12
CA ASN A 589 -13.35 -4.81 -35.19
C ASN A 589 -13.66 -5.33 -36.62
N GLY A 590 -14.37 -6.46 -36.74
CA GLY A 590 -14.80 -7.02 -38.02
C GLY A 590 -13.69 -7.72 -38.83
N ASN A 591 -12.52 -7.98 -38.23
CA ASN A 591 -11.43 -8.74 -38.83
C ASN A 591 -10.67 -9.54 -37.75
N LEU A 592 -9.62 -10.26 -38.16
CA LEU A 592 -8.80 -11.11 -37.28
C LEU A 592 -7.38 -10.57 -37.04
N ASN A 593 -7.09 -9.36 -37.53
CA ASN A 593 -5.77 -8.78 -37.41
C ASN A 593 -5.58 -8.24 -35.99
N PRO A 594 -4.42 -8.47 -35.35
CA PRO A 594 -4.12 -7.86 -34.07
C PRO A 594 -4.01 -6.34 -34.22
N VAL A 595 -4.24 -5.62 -33.12
CA VAL A 595 -4.12 -4.15 -33.06
C VAL A 595 -3.10 -3.81 -31.98
N GLY A 596 -2.26 -2.80 -32.19
CA GLY A 596 -1.25 -2.37 -31.21
C GLY A 596 0.17 -2.87 -31.46
N ILE A 597 0.41 -3.75 -32.45
CA ILE A 597 1.77 -4.18 -32.87
C ILE A 597 2.37 -3.26 -33.93
N SER A 598 1.61 -2.90 -34.96
CA SER A 598 2.07 -2.09 -36.10
C SER A 598 1.19 -0.86 -36.35
N GLY A 599 0.42 -0.44 -35.34
CA GLY A 599 -0.48 0.70 -35.39
C GLY A 599 -1.24 0.88 -34.09
N ASP A 600 -1.52 2.14 -33.76
CA ASP A 600 -2.16 2.52 -32.50
C ASP A 600 -3.66 2.13 -32.49
N PRO A 601 -4.21 1.76 -31.31
CA PRO A 601 -5.64 1.48 -31.16
C PRO A 601 -6.54 2.65 -31.60
N GLY A 602 -6.08 3.90 -31.44
CA GLY A 602 -6.80 5.10 -31.86
C GLY A 602 -7.05 5.22 -33.37
N LEU A 603 -6.39 4.40 -34.19
CA LEU A 603 -6.66 4.32 -35.63
C LEU A 603 -7.86 3.43 -35.97
N GLN A 604 -8.35 2.65 -35.00
CA GLN A 604 -9.51 1.79 -35.19
C GLN A 604 -10.81 2.55 -34.92
N PRO A 605 -11.88 2.31 -35.69
CA PRO A 605 -13.19 2.87 -35.38
C PRO A 605 -13.71 2.27 -34.06
N PRO A 606 -14.16 3.08 -33.08
CA PRO A 606 -14.74 2.56 -31.85
C PRO A 606 -15.96 1.67 -32.12
N LEU A 607 -15.93 0.45 -31.58
CA LEU A 607 -16.99 -0.54 -31.70
C LEU A 607 -18.26 -0.07 -30.97
N ASN A 608 -19.38 -0.10 -31.68
CA ASN A 608 -20.70 0.07 -31.08
C ASN A 608 -21.31 -1.30 -30.74
N ALA A 609 -21.31 -1.63 -29.45
CA ALA A 609 -21.93 -2.85 -28.93
C ALA A 609 -23.28 -2.59 -28.20
N GLY A 610 -23.82 -1.37 -28.34
CA GLY A 610 -24.95 -0.86 -27.55
C GLY A 610 -24.49 0.09 -26.43
N ASP A 611 -25.41 0.44 -25.52
CA ASP A 611 -25.11 1.27 -24.35
C ASP A 611 -24.42 0.42 -23.27
N VAL A 612 -23.11 0.20 -23.42
CA VAL A 612 -22.31 -0.71 -22.59
C VAL A 612 -22.10 -0.12 -21.19
N VAL A 613 -22.38 -0.94 -20.17
CA VAL A 613 -22.15 -0.60 -18.74
C VAL A 613 -21.04 -1.42 -18.09
N GLN A 614 -20.74 -2.60 -18.62
CA GLN A 614 -19.64 -3.44 -18.15
C GLN A 614 -19.03 -4.19 -19.34
N VAL A 615 -17.71 -4.36 -19.32
CA VAL A 615 -16.96 -5.22 -20.24
C VAL A 615 -16.27 -6.31 -19.42
N ALA A 616 -16.28 -7.54 -19.90
CA ALA A 616 -15.52 -8.66 -19.36
C ALA A 616 -14.77 -9.34 -20.50
N ALA A 617 -13.48 -9.57 -20.31
CA ALA A 617 -12.62 -10.23 -21.29
C ALA A 617 -12.13 -11.58 -20.72
N GLY A 618 -12.38 -12.66 -21.47
CA GLY A 618 -11.82 -13.98 -21.21
C GLY A 618 -10.52 -14.18 -21.97
N SER A 619 -10.07 -15.42 -22.16
CA SER A 619 -8.79 -15.66 -22.86
C SER A 619 -8.82 -15.25 -24.32
N TYR A 620 -9.89 -15.59 -25.03
CA TYR A 620 -10.06 -15.30 -26.46
C TYR A 620 -11.48 -14.80 -26.79
N SER A 621 -12.21 -14.30 -25.80
CA SER A 621 -13.57 -13.77 -25.96
C SER A 621 -13.77 -12.48 -25.20
N THR A 622 -14.71 -11.66 -25.66
CA THR A 622 -15.13 -10.42 -24.99
C THR A 622 -16.64 -10.43 -24.86
N CYS A 623 -17.12 -10.15 -23.66
CA CYS A 623 -18.53 -10.02 -23.33
C CYS A 623 -18.84 -8.61 -22.80
N VAL A 624 -20.03 -8.12 -23.11
CA VAL A 624 -20.52 -6.83 -22.62
C VAL A 624 -21.88 -7.00 -21.97
N LEU A 625 -22.08 -6.24 -20.90
CA LEU A 625 -23.38 -5.94 -20.33
C LEU A 625 -23.82 -4.57 -20.90
N PHE A 626 -24.99 -4.50 -21.53
CA PHE A 626 -25.49 -3.27 -22.15
C PHE A 626 -26.89 -2.93 -21.65
N LYS A 627 -27.30 -1.66 -21.67
CA LYS A 627 -28.64 -1.19 -21.30
C LYS A 627 -29.66 -1.37 -22.43
N SER A 628 -30.91 -1.58 -22.04
CA SER A 628 -32.08 -1.46 -22.91
C SER A 628 -33.05 -0.48 -22.27
N GLY A 629 -33.16 0.73 -22.81
CA GLY A 629 -33.90 1.82 -22.18
C GLY A 629 -33.27 2.26 -20.85
N ALA A 630 -34.09 2.45 -19.80
CA ALA A 630 -33.63 2.93 -18.50
C ALA A 630 -32.98 1.86 -17.60
N GLN A 631 -33.09 0.57 -17.97
CA GLN A 631 -32.57 -0.55 -17.19
C GLN A 631 -31.37 -1.18 -17.90
N THR A 632 -30.56 -1.94 -17.15
CA THR A 632 -29.64 -2.91 -17.77
C THR A 632 -30.45 -3.80 -18.72
N GLY A 633 -29.88 -4.19 -19.85
CA GLY A 633 -30.58 -4.87 -20.94
C GLY A 633 -30.23 -6.35 -20.91
N GLY A 634 -29.14 -6.70 -21.59
CA GLY A 634 -28.71 -8.08 -21.79
C GLY A 634 -27.20 -8.21 -21.89
N VAL A 635 -26.75 -9.40 -22.25
CA VAL A 635 -25.33 -9.73 -22.45
C VAL A 635 -25.09 -10.06 -23.92
N LYS A 636 -24.03 -9.51 -24.51
CA LYS A 636 -23.53 -9.91 -25.84
C LYS A 636 -22.09 -10.38 -25.69
N CYS A 637 -21.73 -11.46 -26.36
CA CYS A 637 -20.39 -12.01 -26.37
C CYS A 637 -19.92 -12.29 -27.80
N TRP A 638 -18.63 -12.09 -28.05
CA TRP A 638 -17.96 -12.42 -29.32
C TRP A 638 -16.54 -12.93 -29.05
N GLY A 639 -15.87 -13.45 -30.07
CA GLY A 639 -14.57 -14.11 -29.97
C GLY A 639 -14.68 -15.63 -30.12
N ASN A 640 -13.80 -16.37 -29.44
CA ASN A 640 -13.79 -17.83 -29.42
C ASN A 640 -15.10 -18.42 -28.88
N ASN A 641 -15.58 -19.48 -29.51
CA ASN A 641 -16.79 -20.23 -29.17
C ASN A 641 -16.56 -21.76 -29.19
N SER A 642 -15.31 -22.24 -29.17
CA SER A 642 -14.98 -23.67 -29.21
C SER A 642 -15.61 -24.49 -28.08
N SER A 643 -15.96 -23.84 -26.97
CA SER A 643 -16.57 -24.44 -25.79
C SER A 643 -18.01 -23.97 -25.58
N GLY A 644 -18.58 -23.19 -26.51
CA GLY A 644 -19.89 -22.56 -26.35
C GLY A 644 -19.90 -21.37 -25.37
N GLN A 645 -18.73 -20.80 -25.05
CA GLN A 645 -18.57 -19.72 -24.07
C GLN A 645 -19.26 -18.40 -24.45
N LEU A 646 -19.73 -18.26 -25.70
CA LEU A 646 -20.53 -17.10 -26.12
C LEU A 646 -22.02 -17.22 -25.73
N GLY A 647 -22.48 -18.38 -25.28
CA GLY A 647 -23.79 -18.55 -24.64
C GLY A 647 -25.00 -18.60 -25.58
N GLN A 648 -24.79 -18.94 -26.86
CA GLN A 648 -25.82 -18.87 -27.91
C GLN A 648 -26.52 -20.21 -28.22
N GLY A 649 -26.24 -21.26 -27.46
CA GLY A 649 -26.82 -22.59 -27.67
C GLY A 649 -26.06 -23.44 -28.68
N ASP A 650 -24.91 -22.98 -29.16
CA ASP A 650 -24.02 -23.75 -30.03
C ASP A 650 -22.55 -23.58 -29.63
N ALA A 651 -21.75 -24.61 -29.90
CA ALA A 651 -20.29 -24.59 -29.82
C ALA A 651 -19.69 -24.54 -31.23
N SER A 652 -20.31 -23.74 -32.12
CA SER A 652 -19.92 -23.58 -33.51
C SER A 652 -19.45 -22.15 -33.78
N GLY A 653 -18.55 -21.98 -34.75
CA GLY A 653 -18.32 -20.69 -35.38
C GLY A 653 -19.07 -20.61 -36.71
N ASN A 654 -19.33 -19.39 -37.20
CA ASN A 654 -19.98 -19.20 -38.50
C ASN A 654 -19.19 -18.17 -39.34
N TYR A 655 -18.70 -18.64 -40.51
CA TYR A 655 -18.73 -17.94 -41.82
C TYR A 655 -17.48 -17.25 -42.44
N ARG A 656 -17.17 -17.71 -43.68
CA ARG A 656 -16.62 -17.08 -44.91
C ARG A 656 -15.56 -15.95 -44.85
N SER A 657 -14.39 -16.18 -44.25
CA SER A 657 -13.18 -15.49 -44.71
C SER A 657 -12.22 -16.48 -45.36
N SER A 658 -11.62 -16.09 -46.48
CA SER A 658 -10.70 -16.88 -47.32
C SER A 658 -9.37 -17.25 -46.65
N GLY A 659 -9.22 -17.04 -45.34
CA GLY A 659 -7.97 -17.21 -44.58
C GLY A 659 -7.87 -18.46 -43.69
N CYS A 660 -8.95 -19.23 -43.47
CA CYS A 660 -8.89 -20.48 -42.69
C CYS A 660 -8.39 -21.68 -43.54
N PHE A 661 -7.29 -21.51 -44.29
CA PHE A 661 -6.60 -22.61 -44.97
C PHE A 661 -5.37 -23.06 -44.16
N VAL A 662 -5.57 -23.96 -43.21
CA VAL A 662 -4.51 -24.91 -42.83
C VAL A 662 -5.12 -26.31 -42.72
N GLY A 663 -5.38 -26.91 -43.89
CA GLY A 663 -5.08 -28.32 -44.14
C GLY A 663 -5.80 -29.44 -43.37
N ASN A 664 -6.80 -29.20 -42.51
CA ASN A 664 -7.65 -30.26 -41.94
C ASN A 664 -9.03 -29.71 -41.57
N ASN A 665 -10.07 -30.53 -41.66
CA ASN A 665 -11.52 -30.25 -41.47
C ASN A 665 -11.96 -29.75 -40.06
N ALA A 666 -11.12 -29.01 -39.33
CA ALA A 666 -11.48 -28.34 -38.08
C ALA A 666 -11.97 -26.91 -38.37
N GLY A 667 -13.26 -26.67 -38.20
CA GLY A 667 -13.88 -25.37 -38.44
C GLY A 667 -13.33 -24.27 -37.52
N CYS A 668 -13.37 -23.03 -37.99
CA CYS A 668 -13.00 -21.86 -37.21
C CYS A 668 -14.11 -21.54 -36.18
N PHE A 669 -13.85 -21.81 -34.89
CA PHE A 669 -14.84 -21.72 -33.80
C PHE A 669 -14.90 -20.32 -33.18
N TYR A 670 -15.23 -19.27 -33.93
CA TYR A 670 -15.38 -17.92 -33.38
C TYR A 670 -16.59 -17.17 -33.97
N ARG A 671 -16.98 -16.05 -33.34
CA ARG A 671 -18.00 -15.10 -33.83
C ARG A 671 -17.54 -13.66 -33.71
N MET A 672 -17.91 -12.84 -34.69
CA MET A 672 -17.59 -11.40 -34.69
C MET A 672 -18.60 -10.60 -33.86
N ALA A 673 -18.22 -9.40 -33.41
CA ALA A 673 -19.11 -8.53 -32.64
C ALA A 673 -20.37 -8.10 -33.42
N SER A 674 -20.28 -7.97 -34.76
CA SER A 674 -21.43 -7.67 -35.63
C SER A 674 -22.49 -8.77 -35.64
N GLU A 675 -22.13 -9.99 -35.26
CA GLU A 675 -22.99 -11.17 -35.21
C GLU A 675 -23.44 -11.49 -33.79
N ALA A 676 -22.94 -10.74 -32.80
CA ALA A 676 -23.24 -10.97 -31.39
C ALA A 676 -24.70 -10.65 -31.09
N VAL A 677 -25.47 -11.69 -30.81
CA VAL A 677 -26.86 -11.59 -30.35
C VAL A 677 -26.93 -11.65 -28.83
N SER A 678 -28.05 -11.19 -28.26
CA SER A 678 -28.22 -11.20 -26.80
C SER A 678 -28.31 -12.64 -26.29
N VAL A 679 -27.49 -12.96 -25.29
CA VAL A 679 -27.53 -14.23 -24.56
C VAL A 679 -28.87 -14.37 -23.86
N ASN A 680 -29.51 -15.55 -23.98
CA ASN A 680 -30.78 -15.83 -23.33
C ASN A 680 -30.58 -16.26 -21.87
N LEU A 681 -30.89 -15.35 -20.93
CA LEU A 681 -30.79 -15.57 -19.48
C LEU A 681 -32.12 -15.94 -18.83
N GLY A 682 -33.11 -16.37 -19.61
CA GLY A 682 -34.43 -16.76 -19.12
C GLY A 682 -35.32 -15.59 -18.71
N GLY A 683 -35.14 -14.42 -19.32
CA GLY A 683 -35.97 -13.22 -19.08
C GLY A 683 -35.67 -12.47 -17.78
N VAL A 684 -34.64 -12.86 -17.03
CA VAL A 684 -34.19 -12.15 -15.82
C VAL A 684 -33.05 -11.19 -16.17
N LEU A 685 -33.12 -9.99 -15.60
CA LEU A 685 -32.15 -8.93 -15.78
C LEU A 685 -30.75 -9.35 -15.30
N PRO A 686 -29.70 -9.29 -16.15
CA PRO A 686 -28.31 -9.43 -15.70
C PRO A 686 -27.81 -8.16 -14.99
N LEU A 687 -27.10 -8.35 -13.88
CA LEU A 687 -26.42 -7.30 -13.11
C LEU A 687 -24.90 -7.31 -13.29
N GLN A 688 -24.31 -8.47 -13.54
CA GLN A 688 -22.87 -8.61 -13.75
C GLN A 688 -22.57 -9.75 -14.72
N ILE A 689 -21.53 -9.60 -15.53
CA ILE A 689 -20.93 -10.67 -16.34
C ILE A 689 -19.49 -10.93 -15.89
N ALA A 690 -19.08 -12.20 -15.82
CA ALA A 690 -17.71 -12.62 -15.57
C ALA A 690 -17.30 -13.69 -16.59
N THR A 691 -16.06 -13.65 -17.05
CA THR A 691 -15.50 -14.55 -18.07
C THR A 691 -14.21 -15.15 -17.54
N GLY A 692 -14.11 -16.48 -17.59
CA GLY A 692 -12.87 -17.21 -17.37
C GLY A 692 -12.11 -17.47 -18.66
N ALA A 693 -11.31 -18.53 -18.71
CA ALA A 693 -10.57 -18.88 -19.93
C ALA A 693 -11.52 -19.28 -21.07
N ASP A 694 -12.44 -20.22 -20.79
CA ASP A 694 -13.37 -20.80 -21.76
C ASP A 694 -14.80 -20.97 -21.20
N HIS A 695 -15.16 -20.22 -20.17
CA HIS A 695 -16.52 -20.16 -19.60
C HIS A 695 -16.93 -18.74 -19.24
N ALA A 696 -18.23 -18.52 -19.09
CA ALA A 696 -18.78 -17.26 -18.65
C ALA A 696 -19.92 -17.48 -17.65
N CYS A 697 -20.13 -16.51 -16.77
CA CYS A 697 -21.17 -16.53 -15.75
C CYS A 697 -21.84 -15.16 -15.65
N ALA A 698 -23.17 -15.16 -15.54
CA ALA A 698 -23.95 -13.97 -15.28
C ALA A 698 -24.58 -14.02 -13.87
N LEU A 699 -24.46 -12.90 -13.15
CA LEU A 699 -25.23 -12.62 -11.94
C LEU A 699 -26.53 -11.94 -12.36
N LEU A 700 -27.66 -12.48 -11.90
CA LEU A 700 -28.98 -11.98 -12.25
C LEU A 700 -29.56 -11.14 -11.10
N ALA A 701 -30.56 -10.30 -11.40
CA ALA A 701 -31.20 -9.41 -10.42
C ALA A 701 -31.93 -10.13 -9.29
N THR A 702 -32.20 -11.43 -9.46
CA THR A 702 -32.70 -12.34 -8.42
C THR A 702 -31.61 -12.76 -7.43
N GLY A 703 -30.34 -12.42 -7.67
CA GLY A 703 -29.19 -12.91 -6.93
C GLY A 703 -28.73 -14.31 -7.33
N SER A 704 -29.38 -14.95 -8.32
CA SER A 704 -28.95 -16.25 -8.84
C SER A 704 -27.82 -16.09 -9.87
N VAL A 705 -26.93 -17.09 -9.94
CA VAL A 705 -25.83 -17.14 -10.92
C VAL A 705 -26.15 -18.20 -11.97
N ARG A 706 -25.91 -17.90 -13.25
CA ARG A 706 -25.95 -18.87 -14.34
C ARG A 706 -24.63 -18.87 -15.10
N CYS A 707 -24.05 -20.04 -15.30
CA CYS A 707 -22.78 -20.22 -16.01
C CYS A 707 -22.96 -21.08 -17.26
N TRP A 708 -22.11 -20.87 -18.26
CA TRP A 708 -22.04 -21.64 -19.50
C TRP A 708 -20.61 -21.66 -20.07
N GLY A 709 -20.35 -22.54 -21.03
CA GLY A 709 -19.05 -22.77 -21.66
C GLY A 709 -18.43 -24.10 -21.23
N TYR A 710 -17.09 -24.12 -21.15
CA TYR A 710 -16.30 -25.27 -20.71
C TYR A 710 -16.60 -25.65 -19.25
N ASN A 711 -16.66 -26.95 -18.96
CA ASN A 711 -17.01 -27.46 -17.62
C ASN A 711 -16.18 -28.68 -17.17
N GLY A 712 -15.00 -28.92 -17.77
CA GLY A 712 -14.21 -30.14 -17.48
C GLY A 712 -13.79 -30.30 -16.01
N TYR A 713 -13.76 -29.20 -15.26
CA TYR A 713 -13.42 -29.16 -13.83
C TYR A 713 -14.62 -28.84 -12.93
N GLY A 714 -15.83 -28.73 -13.48
CA GLY A 714 -17.01 -28.32 -12.73
C GLY A 714 -17.14 -26.81 -12.53
N GLN A 715 -16.44 -25.98 -13.32
CA GLN A 715 -16.44 -24.51 -13.20
C GLN A 715 -17.80 -23.84 -13.48
N LEU A 716 -18.77 -24.58 -14.02
CA LEU A 716 -20.16 -24.14 -14.13
C LEU A 716 -20.97 -24.37 -12.85
N GLY A 717 -20.48 -25.19 -11.91
CA GLY A 717 -21.09 -25.38 -10.59
C GLY A 717 -22.34 -26.26 -10.58
N LEU A 718 -22.52 -27.09 -11.61
CA LEU A 718 -23.78 -27.81 -11.90
C LEU A 718 -23.82 -29.26 -11.39
N GLY A 719 -22.83 -29.71 -10.62
CA GLY A 719 -22.75 -31.10 -10.14
C GLY A 719 -22.41 -32.11 -11.23
N ASN A 720 -21.76 -31.65 -12.29
CA ASN A 720 -21.32 -32.47 -13.41
C ASN A 720 -20.16 -31.77 -14.15
N THR A 721 -19.52 -32.47 -15.08
CA THR A 721 -18.43 -31.95 -15.93
C THR A 721 -18.84 -31.70 -17.38
N THR A 722 -20.15 -31.67 -17.66
CA THR A 722 -20.68 -31.49 -19.02
C THR A 722 -20.67 -30.00 -19.40
N PRO A 723 -20.02 -29.60 -20.51
CA PRO A 723 -20.07 -28.21 -20.96
C PRO A 723 -21.48 -27.85 -21.46
N THR A 724 -21.86 -26.58 -21.33
CA THR A 724 -23.16 -26.08 -21.82
C THR A 724 -22.97 -24.86 -22.70
N SER A 725 -23.47 -24.86 -23.93
CA SER A 725 -23.29 -23.75 -24.89
C SER A 725 -24.27 -22.59 -24.72
N ALA A 726 -25.18 -22.67 -23.75
CA ALA A 726 -26.10 -21.62 -23.35
C ALA A 726 -26.21 -21.57 -21.81
N PRO A 727 -26.59 -20.42 -21.23
CA PRO A 727 -26.92 -20.34 -19.81
C PRO A 727 -27.99 -21.37 -19.46
N SER A 728 -27.65 -22.30 -18.58
CA SER A 728 -28.53 -23.42 -18.22
C SER A 728 -29.30 -23.11 -16.93
N GLN A 729 -29.25 -24.04 -15.96
CA GLN A 729 -29.85 -23.91 -14.65
C GLN A 729 -29.03 -22.95 -13.76
N ALA A 730 -29.67 -22.43 -12.70
CA ALA A 730 -28.96 -21.64 -11.70
C ALA A 730 -27.97 -22.52 -10.92
N VAL A 731 -26.82 -21.96 -10.57
CA VAL A 731 -25.85 -22.58 -9.67
C VAL A 731 -26.50 -22.74 -8.29
N ASP A 732 -26.38 -23.93 -7.71
CA ASP A 732 -26.86 -24.18 -6.34
C ASP A 732 -25.95 -23.48 -5.32
N LEU A 733 -26.47 -22.42 -4.72
CA LEU A 733 -25.84 -21.66 -3.66
C LEU A 733 -26.46 -21.95 -2.28
N ASN A 734 -27.19 -23.06 -2.13
CA ASN A 734 -27.87 -23.49 -0.89
C ASN A 734 -28.76 -22.38 -0.30
N GLY A 735 -29.61 -21.79 -1.15
CA GLY A 735 -30.55 -20.73 -0.76
C GLY A 735 -29.96 -19.33 -0.60
N ALA A 736 -28.63 -19.16 -0.62
CA ALA A 736 -28.00 -17.84 -0.60
C ALA A 736 -28.09 -17.14 -1.97
N THR A 737 -28.10 -15.80 -1.95
CA THR A 737 -27.98 -14.97 -3.16
C THR A 737 -26.55 -14.46 -3.31
N ALA A 738 -26.10 -14.23 -4.54
CA ALA A 738 -24.80 -13.62 -4.82
C ALA A 738 -24.91 -12.10 -5.02
N TYR A 739 -23.91 -11.35 -4.56
CA TYR A 739 -23.75 -9.91 -4.79
C TYR A 739 -22.63 -9.60 -5.80
N GLN A 740 -21.66 -10.50 -5.93
CA GLN A 740 -20.57 -10.37 -6.89
C GLN A 740 -20.16 -11.75 -7.38
N ILE A 741 -19.77 -11.82 -8.64
CA ILE A 741 -19.13 -13.01 -9.23
C ILE A 741 -17.78 -12.65 -9.86
N THR A 742 -16.88 -13.62 -9.90
CA THR A 742 -15.61 -13.56 -10.62
C THR A 742 -15.28 -14.94 -11.17
N ALA A 743 -14.65 -14.99 -12.34
CA ALA A 743 -14.22 -16.22 -12.97
C ALA A 743 -12.72 -16.13 -13.21
N GLY A 744 -12.00 -17.15 -12.76
CA GLY A 744 -10.59 -17.35 -13.08
C GLY A 744 -10.44 -18.23 -14.31
N GLY A 745 -9.26 -18.81 -14.50
CA GLY A 745 -8.97 -19.67 -15.66
C GLY A 745 -9.96 -20.84 -15.77
N ASN A 746 -10.05 -21.62 -14.70
CA ASN A 746 -10.90 -22.83 -14.63
C ASN A 746 -11.71 -22.94 -13.33
N HIS A 747 -11.95 -21.83 -12.64
CA HIS A 747 -12.80 -21.75 -11.44
C HIS A 747 -13.65 -20.49 -11.45
N THR A 748 -14.68 -20.49 -10.63
CA THR A 748 -15.62 -19.38 -10.46
C THR A 748 -15.86 -19.17 -8.98
N CYS A 749 -15.96 -17.92 -8.55
CA CYS A 749 -16.29 -17.58 -7.18
C CYS A 749 -17.43 -16.56 -7.11
N ALA A 750 -18.19 -16.63 -6.04
CA ALA A 750 -19.26 -15.70 -5.70
C ALA A 750 -19.07 -15.16 -4.28
N LEU A 751 -19.28 -13.85 -4.12
CA LEU A 751 -19.53 -13.23 -2.82
C LEU A 751 -21.04 -13.28 -2.56
N LEU A 752 -21.42 -13.91 -1.46
CA LEU A 752 -22.82 -14.16 -1.11
C LEU A 752 -23.40 -13.05 -0.25
N SER A 753 -24.73 -12.98 -0.17
CA SER A 753 -25.45 -12.05 0.68
C SER A 753 -25.28 -12.28 2.16
N THR A 754 -24.77 -13.45 2.53
CA THR A 754 -24.34 -13.77 3.89
C THR A 754 -22.98 -13.15 4.24
N GLY A 755 -22.30 -12.47 3.29
CA GLY A 755 -20.93 -11.98 3.41
C GLY A 755 -19.85 -13.05 3.17
N ALA A 756 -20.26 -14.31 3.02
CA ALA A 756 -19.33 -15.41 2.75
C ALA A 756 -18.90 -15.44 1.28
N ALA A 757 -17.68 -15.89 1.02
CA ALA A 757 -17.24 -16.26 -0.32
C ALA A 757 -17.43 -17.76 -0.56
N ARG A 758 -17.74 -18.14 -1.80
CA ARG A 758 -17.82 -19.53 -2.25
C ARG A 758 -17.21 -19.66 -3.64
N CYS A 759 -16.32 -20.62 -3.82
CA CYS A 759 -15.68 -20.95 -5.09
C CYS A 759 -16.01 -22.38 -5.55
N TRP A 760 -16.01 -22.61 -6.85
CA TRP A 760 -16.16 -23.92 -7.49
C TRP A 760 -15.37 -24.00 -8.80
N GLY A 761 -15.17 -25.19 -9.33
CA GLY A 761 -14.33 -25.51 -10.48
C GLY A 761 -13.06 -26.23 -10.07
N ARG A 762 -11.95 -25.93 -10.75
CA ARG A 762 -10.65 -26.53 -10.52
C ARG A 762 -10.11 -26.16 -9.13
N GLY A 763 -9.66 -27.15 -8.36
CA GLY A 763 -9.09 -26.97 -7.02
C GLY A 763 -7.64 -27.40 -6.84
N SER A 764 -6.97 -27.87 -7.90
CA SER A 764 -5.66 -28.55 -7.80
C SER A 764 -4.53 -27.76 -7.14
N PHE A 765 -4.65 -26.43 -7.05
CA PHE A 765 -3.67 -25.53 -6.41
C PHE A 765 -4.24 -24.84 -5.17
N GLY A 766 -5.38 -25.30 -4.63
CA GLY A 766 -6.04 -24.67 -3.50
C GLY A 766 -6.82 -23.40 -3.84
N GLN A 767 -6.98 -23.03 -5.12
CA GLN A 767 -7.60 -21.76 -5.54
C GLN A 767 -9.08 -21.59 -5.12
N LEU A 768 -9.71 -22.67 -4.65
CA LEU A 768 -11.05 -22.65 -4.08
C LEU A 768 -11.09 -22.29 -2.58
N GLY A 769 -9.96 -22.41 -1.87
CA GLY A 769 -9.80 -21.96 -0.48
C GLY A 769 -10.38 -22.89 0.58
N TYR A 770 -10.56 -24.19 0.29
CA TYR A 770 -11.21 -25.15 1.18
C TYR A 770 -10.26 -26.07 1.95
N ALA A 771 -8.96 -25.74 2.03
CA ALA A 771 -7.93 -26.63 2.56
C ALA A 771 -7.93 -28.01 1.86
N SER A 772 -8.06 -27.98 0.53
CA SER A 772 -8.24 -29.17 -0.30
C SER A 772 -7.89 -28.92 -1.76
N LYS A 773 -7.32 -29.94 -2.40
CA LYS A 773 -7.02 -29.95 -3.85
C LYS A 773 -8.16 -30.44 -4.74
N ASN A 774 -9.29 -30.82 -4.15
CA ASN A 774 -10.41 -31.38 -4.90
C ASN A 774 -11.16 -30.32 -5.69
N ASN A 775 -11.64 -30.69 -6.88
CA ASN A 775 -12.58 -29.87 -7.63
C ASN A 775 -13.94 -29.85 -6.91
N VAL A 776 -14.64 -28.72 -6.96
CA VAL A 776 -16.02 -28.55 -6.46
C VAL A 776 -16.91 -28.18 -7.64
N GLY A 777 -18.14 -28.68 -7.73
CA GLY A 777 -19.00 -28.46 -8.90
C GLY A 777 -18.95 -29.57 -9.96
N ALA A 778 -17.97 -30.47 -9.89
CA ALA A 778 -17.72 -31.53 -10.87
C ALA A 778 -18.54 -32.81 -10.62
N THR A 779 -18.67 -33.23 -9.37
CA THR A 779 -19.49 -34.39 -8.94
C THR A 779 -20.50 -34.00 -7.85
N ASN A 780 -20.40 -32.77 -7.35
CA ASN A 780 -21.19 -32.19 -6.28
C ASN A 780 -21.61 -30.77 -6.66
N SER A 781 -22.63 -30.21 -6.01
CA SER A 781 -23.02 -28.81 -6.27
C SER A 781 -21.95 -27.83 -5.79
N ALA A 782 -21.98 -26.59 -6.30
CA ALA A 782 -21.10 -25.53 -5.84
C ALA A 782 -21.19 -25.31 -4.31
N SER A 783 -22.38 -25.48 -3.71
CA SER A 783 -22.62 -25.36 -2.28
C SER A 783 -21.92 -26.42 -1.43
N SER A 784 -21.51 -27.54 -2.01
CA SER A 784 -20.88 -28.65 -1.28
C SER A 784 -19.49 -28.32 -0.74
N GLY A 785 -18.82 -27.28 -1.28
CA GLY A 785 -17.56 -26.77 -0.73
C GLY A 785 -17.72 -25.97 0.58
N GLY A 786 -18.94 -25.52 0.89
CA GLY A 786 -19.19 -24.65 2.04
C GLY A 786 -18.84 -23.19 1.79
N ASN A 787 -18.49 -22.48 2.86
CA ASN A 787 -18.05 -21.08 2.82
C ASN A 787 -16.53 -21.03 3.06
N ILE A 788 -15.85 -20.14 2.34
CA ILE A 788 -14.40 -19.95 2.49
C ILE A 788 -14.13 -19.18 3.77
N GLU A 789 -13.18 -19.67 4.56
CA GLU A 789 -12.72 -18.99 5.77
C GLU A 789 -11.55 -18.07 5.43
N ILE A 790 -11.85 -16.78 5.23
CA ILE A 790 -10.88 -15.76 4.82
C ILE A 790 -10.19 -15.13 6.04
N THR A 791 -10.97 -14.85 7.08
CA THR A 791 -10.49 -14.38 8.38
C THR A 791 -10.81 -15.41 9.45
N LEU A 792 -10.02 -15.44 10.52
CA LEU A 792 -10.32 -16.29 11.66
C LEU A 792 -11.74 -15.97 12.19
N PRO A 793 -12.53 -16.97 12.60
CA PRO A 793 -13.81 -16.73 13.23
C PRO A 793 -13.59 -15.87 14.48
N THR A 794 -14.31 -14.76 14.59
CA THR A 794 -14.41 -14.04 15.87
C THR A 794 -14.96 -15.02 16.90
N ALA A 795 -14.22 -15.24 18.00
CA ALA A 795 -14.66 -16.13 19.07
C ALA A 795 -16.07 -15.71 19.55
N PRO A 796 -16.97 -16.66 19.81
CA PRO A 796 -18.37 -16.39 20.13
C PRO A 796 -18.57 -15.65 21.46
#